data_AF-A0A7X7ABM5-F1
#
_entry.id   AF-A0A7X7ABM5-F1
#
_cell.length_a   1.000
_cell.length_b   1.000
_cell.length_c   1.000
_cell.angle_alpha   90.00
_cell.angle_beta   90.00
_cell.angle_gamma   90.00
#
_symmetry.space_group_name_H-M   'P 1'
#
loop_
_entity.id
_entity.type
_entity.pdbx_description
1 polymer ?
#
loop_
_entity_poly.entity_id
_entity_poly.type
_entity_poly.pdbx_seq_one_letter_code
_entity_poly.pdbx_strand_id
1 'polypeptide(L)'
;MKKANSIISIIMIFLIIGTTIAPNFAVKSEKEDVHILTVEDLIQFSQDCSFDEWSNGRTVYLDGDIDLKGIDFIPIPIFLGEFYGQGYTISGLSISVEGSSQGLFRYLKDGALIKDLSVKGVVTPTGEKSTIGGIVGHSNGTIENCHFSGFVKGKDTVGGLVGWSCSAGKIINSTFDGVVYGDAKVGGIVGHNAGIVLRCTNDSKVNTTVEEQKLGLSDISIDNINFSSLVPDAMDIGGIVGLNIGIIQSCENNGKVGYPQVGYNVGGIAGRQSGYMTKCNNYGIVYGRKEVGGIVGQIEPHISTIIGSSKLKDLQRELNVLDRNITNVINSTKSISDTTTENFLTIQDDINKSKDFTQSLIDQTESMLNIDIEQINKISIIGVESLDRLIPITENIKNTIDVMEEAIRPMEKLLEYMGSVLKETVGLTNELKYSLASLEDSITKIERDIGKLKSAQNDILKATELLKKGQIDGVKELLQSAFRNMKDVSKSLKNAIKNIDLKLLIDEAEDMLDSMDESIRDMIDALDYILEAIEIIESASDEIDQIFEGFNDLLEYLSGALDLKFETTDDVYEKTKEDLFSSIGDMSTSLSQLIEDMNQEGDKLIDDMKSVSDQLFKLMNLMIGVIEEISQGDVSTDDIIKDVSGEDIEKATEGKVSDCKNFATIEGDLNVGGIAGGMSIEVFDPEKDLNLQGKLSYNTVFETRAIIS
;
A
#
# COMPACT_ATOMS: atom_id res chain seq x y z
N MET A 1 -33.39 28.11 47.26
CA MET A 1 -32.80 27.68 45.98
C MET A 1 -31.52 26.88 46.22
N LYS A 2 -31.61 25.68 46.83
CA LYS A 2 -30.46 24.80 47.12
C LYS A 2 -30.75 23.32 46.80
N LYS A 3 -31.80 23.03 46.03
CA LYS A 3 -32.18 21.65 45.63
C LYS A 3 -32.14 21.39 44.11
N ALA A 4 -31.74 22.37 43.29
CA ALA A 4 -31.65 22.20 41.83
C ALA A 4 -30.25 21.75 41.33
N ASN A 5 -29.17 21.95 42.09
CA ASN A 5 -27.82 21.58 41.65
C ASN A 5 -27.41 20.13 41.98
N SER A 6 -28.15 19.42 42.84
CA SER A 6 -27.86 18.00 43.13
C SER A 6 -28.39 17.05 42.06
N ILE A 7 -29.42 17.44 41.29
CA ILE A 7 -30.00 16.58 40.26
C ILE A 7 -29.20 16.64 38.95
N ILE A 8 -28.55 17.78 38.67
CA ILE A 8 -27.69 17.98 37.49
C ILE A 8 -26.37 17.23 37.65
N SER A 9 -25.79 17.17 38.86
CA SER A 9 -24.58 16.39 39.12
C SER A 9 -24.80 14.87 39.09
N ILE A 10 -26.00 14.37 39.45
CA ILE A 10 -26.31 12.93 39.37
C ILE A 10 -26.62 12.51 37.92
N ILE A 11 -27.21 13.39 37.11
CA ILE A 11 -27.44 13.14 35.67
C ILE A 11 -26.11 13.18 34.89
N MET A 12 -25.15 14.07 35.24
CA MET A 12 -23.80 14.03 34.65
C MET A 12 -22.98 12.80 35.06
N ILE A 13 -23.10 12.32 36.30
CA ILE A 13 -22.39 11.11 36.74
C ILE A 13 -22.97 9.85 36.08
N PHE A 14 -24.28 9.80 35.78
CA PHE A 14 -24.85 8.70 34.98
C PHE A 14 -24.53 8.79 33.48
N LEU A 15 -24.27 10.01 32.95
CA LEU A 15 -23.77 10.19 31.58
C LEU A 15 -22.28 9.86 31.43
N ILE A 16 -21.49 9.94 32.50
CA ILE A 16 -20.05 9.65 32.49
C ILE A 16 -19.72 8.20 32.88
N ILE A 17 -20.62 7.48 33.58
CA ILE A 17 -20.46 6.04 33.87
C ILE A 17 -21.10 5.16 32.78
N GLY A 18 -21.88 5.74 31.85
CA GLY A 18 -22.45 5.02 30.70
C GLY A 18 -21.49 4.80 29.52
N THR A 19 -20.28 5.36 29.55
CA THR A 19 -19.34 5.32 28.41
C THR A 19 -18.08 4.49 28.64
N THR A 20 -17.98 3.75 29.75
CA THR A 20 -16.88 2.78 29.92
C THR A 20 -17.38 1.47 30.54
N ILE A 21 -17.07 0.37 29.84
CA ILE A 21 -17.31 -1.03 30.21
C ILE A 21 -18.74 -1.55 29.89
N ALA A 22 -18.99 -1.74 28.59
CA ALA A 22 -19.60 -2.98 28.13
C ALA A 22 -18.63 -3.59 27.09
N PRO A 23 -18.30 -4.89 27.19
CA PRO A 23 -17.53 -5.56 26.15
C PRO A 23 -18.34 -5.45 24.86
N ASN A 24 -17.76 -4.90 23.80
CA ASN A 24 -18.33 -5.05 22.46
C ASN A 24 -18.21 -6.52 22.06
N PHE A 25 -19.07 -7.37 22.63
CA PHE A 25 -19.82 -8.28 21.79
C PHE A 25 -20.58 -7.39 20.83
N ALA A 26 -20.00 -7.15 19.66
CA ALA A 26 -20.74 -6.66 18.52
C ALA A 26 -21.77 -7.74 18.17
N VAL A 27 -22.91 -7.71 18.87
CA VAL A 27 -24.16 -8.19 18.31
C VAL A 27 -24.38 -7.28 17.11
N LYS A 28 -24.03 -7.77 15.92
CA LYS A 28 -24.55 -7.24 14.65
C LYS A 28 -26.05 -7.11 14.87
N SER A 29 -26.53 -5.89 15.06
CA SER A 29 -27.89 -5.56 14.69
C SER A 29 -27.91 -5.78 13.18
N GLU A 30 -28.33 -6.95 12.72
CA GLU A 30 -28.55 -7.26 11.31
C GLU A 30 -29.47 -6.19 10.73
N LYS A 31 -28.89 -5.17 10.10
CA LYS A 31 -29.62 -4.35 9.15
C LYS A 31 -29.94 -5.30 8.01
N GLU A 32 -31.22 -5.45 7.69
CA GLU A 32 -31.70 -6.41 6.69
C GLU A 32 -30.93 -6.28 5.37
N ASP A 33 -30.55 -7.43 4.83
CA ASP A 33 -29.96 -7.56 3.50
C ASP A 33 -30.94 -7.06 2.44
N VAL A 34 -30.42 -6.30 1.48
CA VAL A 34 -31.21 -5.71 0.38
C VAL A 34 -30.97 -6.52 -0.88
N HIS A 35 -32.05 -7.01 -1.49
CA HIS A 35 -31.98 -7.82 -2.71
C HIS A 35 -32.60 -7.06 -3.88
N ILE A 36 -31.86 -6.96 -4.98
CA ILE A 36 -32.27 -6.25 -6.19
C ILE A 36 -32.45 -7.26 -7.31
N LEU A 37 -33.70 -7.47 -7.74
CA LEU A 37 -34.05 -8.40 -8.83
C LEU A 37 -34.60 -7.68 -10.06
N THR A 38 -35.25 -6.53 -9.86
CA THR A 38 -35.94 -5.78 -10.92
C THR A 38 -35.36 -4.38 -11.09
N VAL A 39 -35.71 -3.72 -12.19
CA VAL A 39 -35.30 -2.33 -12.43
C VAL A 39 -35.91 -1.39 -11.38
N GLU A 40 -37.16 -1.64 -10.99
CA GLU A 40 -37.85 -0.89 -9.94
C GLU A 40 -37.11 -0.99 -8.60
N ASP A 41 -36.58 -2.17 -8.24
CA ASP A 41 -35.79 -2.34 -7.02
C ASP A 41 -34.51 -1.50 -7.07
N LEU A 42 -33.84 -1.43 -8.24
CA LEU A 42 -32.61 -0.63 -8.41
C LEU A 42 -32.90 0.87 -8.34
N ILE A 43 -34.02 1.32 -8.90
CA ILE A 43 -34.46 2.72 -8.81
C ILE A 43 -34.79 3.07 -7.35
N GLN A 44 -35.49 2.19 -6.63
CA GLN A 44 -35.81 2.39 -5.22
C GLN A 44 -34.54 2.45 -4.37
N PHE A 45 -33.60 1.52 -4.59
CA PHE A 45 -32.29 1.53 -3.93
C PHE A 45 -31.55 2.85 -4.13
N SER A 46 -31.55 3.39 -5.36
CA SER A 46 -30.92 4.69 -5.64
C SER A 46 -31.60 5.84 -4.89
N GLN A 47 -32.92 5.79 -4.71
CA GLN A 47 -33.65 6.81 -3.95
C GLN A 47 -33.38 6.71 -2.44
N ASP A 48 -33.25 5.50 -1.90
CA ASP A 48 -32.98 5.28 -0.48
C ASP A 48 -31.57 5.73 -0.07
N CYS A 49 -30.61 5.66 -1.00
CA CYS A 49 -29.23 6.14 -0.84
C CYS A 49 -29.05 7.67 -0.84
N SER A 50 -30.13 8.45 -0.75
CA SER A 50 -30.08 9.93 -0.80
C SER A 50 -29.49 10.57 0.47
N PHE A 51 -29.59 9.91 1.64
CA PHE A 51 -29.05 10.38 2.92
C PHE A 51 -28.10 9.30 3.50
N ASP A 52 -26.82 9.65 3.68
CA ASP A 52 -25.62 8.81 3.96
C ASP A 52 -25.78 7.74 5.09
N GLU A 53 -26.79 7.86 5.96
CA GLU A 53 -27.03 6.90 7.07
C GLU A 53 -27.68 5.57 6.63
N TRP A 54 -28.42 5.56 5.52
CA TRP A 54 -29.24 4.40 5.17
C TRP A 54 -28.40 3.19 4.75
N SER A 55 -27.39 3.41 3.91
CA SER A 55 -26.54 2.34 3.34
C SER A 55 -25.45 1.86 4.31
N ASN A 56 -25.15 2.61 5.37
CA ASN A 56 -24.11 2.27 6.34
C ASN A 56 -24.36 0.90 6.98
N GLY A 57 -23.44 -0.04 6.77
CA GLY A 57 -23.49 -1.38 7.35
C GLY A 57 -24.61 -2.28 6.80
N ARG A 58 -25.20 -1.93 5.65
CA ARG A 58 -26.10 -2.81 4.90
C ARG A 58 -25.34 -3.58 3.83
N THR A 59 -25.83 -4.79 3.55
CA THR A 59 -25.40 -5.60 2.42
C THR A 59 -26.45 -5.56 1.33
N VAL A 60 -26.02 -5.38 0.09
CA VAL A 60 -26.88 -5.30 -1.09
C VAL A 60 -26.45 -6.39 -2.07
N TYR A 61 -27.39 -7.19 -2.56
CA TYR A 61 -27.17 -8.27 -3.51
C TYR A 61 -27.95 -8.01 -4.79
N LEU A 62 -27.30 -8.20 -5.93
CA LEU A 62 -27.99 -8.34 -7.21
C LEU A 62 -28.40 -9.80 -7.38
N ASP A 63 -29.69 -10.07 -7.55
CA ASP A 63 -30.25 -11.42 -7.68
C ASP A 63 -30.57 -11.80 -9.14
N GLY A 64 -30.26 -10.92 -10.10
CA GLY A 64 -30.45 -11.17 -11.53
C GLY A 64 -29.98 -10.01 -12.41
N ASP A 65 -29.78 -10.27 -13.70
CA ASP A 65 -29.40 -9.24 -14.67
C ASP A 65 -30.47 -8.13 -14.78
N ILE A 66 -30.03 -6.88 -14.85
CA ILE A 66 -30.90 -5.69 -14.93
C ILE A 66 -30.66 -4.98 -16.27
N ASP A 67 -31.73 -4.61 -16.98
CA ASP A 67 -31.67 -3.82 -18.22
C ASP A 67 -32.33 -2.45 -18.03
N LEU A 68 -31.53 -1.40 -18.08
CA LEU A 68 -31.93 0.00 -17.93
C LEU A 68 -32.21 0.70 -19.26
N LYS A 69 -32.29 -0.03 -20.38
CA LYS A 69 -32.46 0.57 -21.71
C LYS A 69 -33.75 1.41 -21.80
N GLY A 70 -33.56 2.70 -22.10
CA GLY A 70 -34.66 3.65 -22.27
C GLY A 70 -35.25 4.17 -20.95
N ILE A 71 -34.60 3.87 -19.83
CA ILE A 71 -34.98 4.32 -18.50
C ILE A 71 -34.06 5.47 -18.10
N ASP A 72 -34.65 6.57 -17.65
CA ASP A 72 -33.91 7.72 -17.12
C ASP A 72 -33.49 7.42 -15.68
N PHE A 73 -32.33 6.77 -15.54
CA PHE A 73 -31.80 6.35 -14.26
C PHE A 73 -31.03 7.50 -13.58
N ILE A 74 -31.41 7.82 -12.35
CA ILE A 74 -30.67 8.77 -11.52
C ILE A 74 -29.55 7.98 -10.81
N PRO A 75 -28.27 8.39 -10.95
CA PRO A 75 -27.16 7.78 -10.24
C PRO A 75 -27.33 7.69 -8.73
N ILE A 76 -26.81 6.62 -8.14
CA ILE A 76 -26.84 6.37 -6.69
C ILE A 76 -26.00 7.46 -6.00
N PRO A 77 -26.60 8.34 -5.17
CA PRO A 77 -25.91 9.53 -4.69
C PRO A 77 -24.73 9.22 -3.77
N ILE A 78 -24.94 8.50 -2.68
CA ILE A 78 -23.90 8.18 -1.70
C ILE A 78 -24.07 6.74 -1.22
N PHE A 79 -22.99 5.97 -1.19
CA PHE A 79 -22.99 4.59 -0.72
C PHE A 79 -21.89 4.31 0.32
N LEU A 80 -22.30 3.71 1.45
CA LEU A 80 -21.47 3.41 2.61
C LEU A 80 -21.58 1.92 3.05
N GLY A 81 -22.20 1.07 2.23
CA GLY A 81 -22.44 -0.35 2.53
C GLY A 81 -21.60 -1.29 1.68
N GLU A 82 -22.01 -2.56 1.60
CA GLU A 82 -21.42 -3.56 0.73
C GLU A 82 -22.38 -3.90 -0.42
N PHE A 83 -21.93 -3.80 -1.67
CA PHE A 83 -22.71 -4.12 -2.87
C PHE A 83 -22.07 -5.30 -3.59
N TYR A 84 -22.78 -6.43 -3.64
CA TYR A 84 -22.37 -7.64 -4.33
C TYR A 84 -23.16 -7.81 -5.61
N GLY A 85 -22.50 -7.65 -6.76
CA GLY A 85 -23.08 -7.92 -8.07
C GLY A 85 -23.28 -9.41 -8.36
N GLN A 86 -22.63 -10.30 -7.59
CA GLN A 86 -22.72 -11.76 -7.72
C GLN A 86 -22.45 -12.30 -9.14
N GLY A 87 -21.74 -11.55 -9.98
CA GLY A 87 -21.44 -11.89 -11.37
C GLY A 87 -22.54 -11.52 -12.37
N TYR A 88 -23.66 -10.96 -11.92
CA TYR A 88 -24.71 -10.45 -12.79
C TYR A 88 -24.36 -9.08 -13.39
N THR A 89 -25.11 -8.69 -14.42
CA THR A 89 -24.85 -7.49 -15.22
C THR A 89 -25.97 -6.47 -15.13
N ILE A 90 -25.61 -5.21 -14.89
CA ILE A 90 -26.48 -4.05 -15.13
C ILE A 90 -26.17 -3.51 -16.53
N SER A 91 -27.12 -3.60 -17.44
CA SER A 91 -26.98 -3.22 -18.85
C SER A 91 -27.88 -2.05 -19.23
N GLY A 92 -27.62 -1.41 -20.37
CA GLY A 92 -28.44 -0.31 -20.87
C GLY A 92 -28.35 0.99 -20.07
N LEU A 93 -27.38 1.10 -19.15
CA LEU A 93 -27.17 2.29 -18.33
C LEU A 93 -26.92 3.51 -19.23
N SER A 94 -27.67 4.59 -19.02
CA SER A 94 -27.54 5.84 -19.75
C SER A 94 -27.55 7.00 -18.77
N ILE A 95 -26.39 7.62 -18.52
CA ILE A 95 -26.26 8.75 -17.61
C ILE A 95 -26.00 10.01 -18.43
N SER A 96 -27.02 10.86 -18.53
CA SER A 96 -26.96 12.17 -19.20
C SER A 96 -27.40 13.32 -18.28
N VAL A 97 -27.46 13.06 -16.97
CA VAL A 97 -27.84 14.07 -15.97
C VAL A 97 -26.78 15.16 -15.87
N GLU A 98 -27.21 16.38 -15.54
CA GLU A 98 -26.31 17.50 -15.33
C GLU A 98 -25.53 17.35 -14.02
N GLY A 99 -24.22 17.61 -14.05
CA GLY A 99 -23.40 17.77 -12.85
C GLY A 99 -22.04 17.07 -12.91
N SER A 100 -21.37 17.08 -11.77
CA SER A 100 -20.02 16.55 -11.56
C SER A 100 -20.06 15.33 -10.63
N SER A 101 -19.04 14.46 -10.70
CA SER A 101 -18.99 13.17 -9.99
C SER A 101 -20.14 12.25 -10.39
N GLN A 102 -20.04 11.70 -11.61
CA GLN A 102 -21.07 10.83 -12.19
C GLN A 102 -20.52 9.43 -12.49
N GLY A 103 -21.39 8.44 -12.36
CA GLY A 103 -21.21 7.02 -12.59
C GLY A 103 -22.46 6.29 -12.10
N LEU A 104 -22.51 4.97 -12.13
CA LEU A 104 -23.61 4.23 -11.48
C LEU A 104 -23.79 4.69 -10.02
N PHE A 105 -22.66 4.89 -9.33
CA PHE A 105 -22.53 5.54 -8.03
C PHE A 105 -21.83 6.89 -8.19
N ARG A 106 -22.33 7.94 -7.54
CA ARG A 106 -21.68 9.25 -7.55
C ARG A 106 -20.54 9.29 -6.55
N TYR A 107 -20.81 8.91 -5.30
CA TYR A 107 -19.84 8.90 -4.21
C TYR A 107 -19.82 7.56 -3.48
N LEU A 108 -18.66 6.91 -3.46
CA LEU A 108 -18.37 5.77 -2.61
C LEU A 108 -17.57 6.26 -1.39
N LYS A 109 -18.06 5.99 -0.18
CA LYS A 109 -17.46 6.49 1.06
C LYS A 109 -16.45 5.50 1.64
N ASP A 110 -15.73 5.94 2.68
CA ASP A 110 -14.77 5.09 3.38
C ASP A 110 -15.46 3.86 3.99
N GLY A 111 -14.78 2.71 3.90
CA GLY A 111 -15.32 1.41 4.33
C GLY A 111 -16.36 0.77 3.40
N ALA A 112 -16.84 1.46 2.36
CA ALA A 112 -17.81 0.90 1.43
C ALA A 112 -17.15 -0.09 0.45
N LEU A 113 -17.90 -1.11 0.00
CA LEU A 113 -17.42 -2.16 -0.90
C LEU A 113 -18.36 -2.31 -2.10
N ILE A 114 -17.81 -2.38 -3.31
CA ILE A 114 -18.50 -2.85 -4.50
C ILE A 114 -17.71 -4.05 -5.05
N LYS A 115 -18.38 -5.18 -5.22
CA LYS A 115 -17.73 -6.43 -5.59
C LYS A 115 -18.50 -7.23 -6.65
N ASP A 116 -17.76 -7.85 -7.56
CA ASP A 116 -18.28 -8.79 -8.57
C ASP A 116 -19.43 -8.20 -9.42
N LEU A 117 -19.30 -6.92 -9.80
CA LEU A 117 -20.31 -6.18 -10.54
C LEU A 117 -19.88 -5.92 -12.00
N SER A 118 -20.73 -6.29 -12.95
CA SER A 118 -20.57 -5.93 -14.36
C SER A 118 -21.57 -4.86 -14.78
N VAL A 119 -21.11 -3.79 -15.44
CA VAL A 119 -21.95 -2.69 -15.91
C VAL A 119 -21.71 -2.45 -17.40
N LYS A 120 -22.79 -2.25 -18.17
CA LYS A 120 -22.74 -1.87 -19.58
C LYS A 120 -23.54 -0.61 -19.85
N GLY A 121 -22.90 0.43 -20.38
CA GLY A 121 -23.61 1.69 -20.57
C GLY A 121 -22.87 2.83 -21.25
N VAL A 122 -23.56 3.96 -21.28
CA VAL A 122 -23.09 5.23 -21.83
C VAL A 122 -23.18 6.29 -20.73
N VAL A 123 -22.06 6.89 -20.36
CA VAL A 123 -21.95 7.92 -19.33
C VAL A 123 -21.45 9.20 -19.99
N THR A 124 -22.37 10.11 -20.30
CA THR A 124 -22.11 11.38 -20.99
C THR A 124 -22.89 12.52 -20.33
N PRO A 125 -22.58 12.86 -19.06
CA PRO A 125 -23.27 13.92 -18.34
C PRO A 125 -23.06 15.28 -19.00
N THR A 126 -24.03 16.18 -18.79
CA THR A 126 -24.00 17.57 -19.26
C THR A 126 -23.55 18.52 -18.14
N GLY A 127 -23.29 19.79 -18.48
CA GLY A 127 -22.83 20.80 -17.51
C GLY A 127 -21.32 20.77 -17.29
N GLU A 128 -20.88 20.84 -16.04
CA GLU A 128 -19.45 20.90 -15.67
C GLU A 128 -18.68 19.61 -16.00
N LYS A 129 -19.29 18.43 -15.77
CA LYS A 129 -18.77 17.09 -16.11
C LYS A 129 -17.28 16.89 -15.72
N SER A 130 -16.89 17.37 -14.54
CA SER A 130 -15.48 17.45 -14.12
C SER A 130 -14.90 16.14 -13.58
N THR A 131 -15.70 15.25 -13.01
CA THR A 131 -15.24 13.95 -12.50
C THR A 131 -16.20 12.86 -12.93
N ILE A 132 -15.80 12.02 -13.88
CA ILE A 132 -16.69 11.03 -14.48
C ILE A 132 -16.05 9.65 -14.43
N GLY A 133 -16.81 8.66 -13.94
CA GLY A 133 -16.48 7.25 -13.99
C GLY A 133 -17.65 6.43 -14.54
N GLY A 134 -17.38 5.26 -15.12
CA GLY A 134 -18.44 4.36 -15.55
C GLY A 134 -19.25 3.79 -14.38
N ILE A 135 -18.55 3.31 -13.34
CA ILE A 135 -19.14 2.74 -12.14
C ILE A 135 -19.21 3.76 -11.02
N VAL A 136 -18.11 4.47 -10.73
CA VAL A 136 -18.04 5.40 -9.60
C VAL A 136 -17.48 6.76 -10.01
N GLY A 137 -18.17 7.86 -9.68
CA GLY A 137 -17.61 9.20 -9.88
C GLY A 137 -16.40 9.44 -8.98
N HIS A 138 -16.61 9.39 -7.66
CA HIS A 138 -15.59 9.64 -6.65
C HIS A 138 -15.59 8.53 -5.59
N SER A 139 -14.43 7.92 -5.34
CA SER A 139 -14.29 6.73 -4.50
C SER A 139 -13.31 6.92 -3.34
N ASN A 140 -13.80 6.70 -2.12
CA ASN A 140 -12.99 6.45 -0.92
C ASN A 140 -13.10 5.00 -0.45
N GLY A 141 -13.85 4.14 -1.15
CA GLY A 141 -14.10 2.75 -0.78
C GLY A 141 -13.35 1.75 -1.65
N THR A 142 -13.69 0.47 -1.49
CA THR A 142 -13.10 -0.66 -2.24
C THR A 142 -13.99 -1.08 -3.41
N ILE A 143 -13.39 -1.21 -4.59
CA ILE A 143 -14.02 -1.72 -5.82
C ILE A 143 -13.21 -2.93 -6.26
N GLU A 144 -13.81 -4.12 -6.21
CA GLU A 144 -13.12 -5.39 -6.43
C GLU A 144 -13.84 -6.21 -7.52
N ASN A 145 -13.07 -6.80 -8.44
CA ASN A 145 -13.59 -7.69 -9.49
C ASN A 145 -14.74 -7.06 -10.29
N CYS A 146 -14.65 -5.76 -10.57
CA CYS A 146 -15.69 -5.03 -11.28
C CYS A 146 -15.32 -4.86 -12.76
N HIS A 147 -16.33 -4.88 -13.61
CA HIS A 147 -16.17 -4.70 -15.04
C HIS A 147 -17.10 -3.62 -15.55
N PHE A 148 -16.58 -2.69 -16.34
CA PHE A 148 -17.41 -1.76 -17.09
C PHE A 148 -17.14 -1.88 -18.57
N SER A 149 -18.21 -1.93 -19.38
CA SER A 149 -18.10 -1.82 -20.83
C SER A 149 -19.00 -0.74 -21.44
N GLY A 150 -18.43 0.05 -22.35
CA GLY A 150 -19.19 1.07 -23.08
C GLY A 150 -18.45 2.39 -23.28
N PHE A 151 -19.20 3.50 -23.23
CA PHE A 151 -18.69 4.83 -23.60
C PHE A 151 -18.75 5.80 -22.43
N VAL A 152 -17.61 6.37 -22.03
CA VAL A 152 -17.51 7.36 -20.96
C VAL A 152 -16.95 8.65 -21.53
N LYS A 153 -17.67 9.76 -21.36
CA LYS A 153 -17.24 11.10 -21.79
C LYS A 153 -17.37 12.10 -20.65
N GLY A 154 -16.26 12.77 -20.32
CA GLY A 154 -16.24 13.87 -19.38
C GLY A 154 -15.53 15.11 -19.94
N LYS A 155 -15.01 15.94 -19.04
CA LYS A 155 -14.20 17.12 -19.39
C LYS A 155 -12.86 17.05 -18.69
N ASP A 156 -12.85 17.17 -17.36
CA ASP A 156 -11.61 17.15 -16.60
C ASP A 156 -11.28 15.67 -16.29
N THR A 157 -11.44 15.23 -15.06
CA THR A 157 -11.05 13.90 -14.60
C THR A 157 -12.00 12.82 -15.13
N VAL A 158 -11.52 11.93 -15.99
CA VAL A 158 -12.35 10.85 -16.58
C VAL A 158 -11.66 9.50 -16.44
N GLY A 159 -12.32 8.55 -15.79
CA GLY A 159 -11.90 7.15 -15.76
C GLY A 159 -12.95 6.24 -16.38
N GLY A 160 -12.52 5.13 -16.98
CA GLY A 160 -13.48 4.14 -17.49
C GLY A 160 -14.32 3.49 -16.38
N LEU A 161 -13.73 3.23 -15.21
CA LEU A 161 -14.46 2.73 -14.03
C LEU A 161 -14.69 3.82 -13.01
N VAL A 162 -13.63 4.53 -12.62
CA VAL A 162 -13.64 5.47 -11.50
C VAL A 162 -13.12 6.83 -11.94
N GLY A 163 -13.87 7.91 -11.70
CA GLY A 163 -13.35 9.25 -11.98
C GLY A 163 -12.15 9.57 -11.09
N TRP A 164 -12.38 9.67 -9.78
CA TRP A 164 -11.34 9.96 -8.78
C TRP A 164 -11.35 8.91 -7.67
N SER A 165 -10.22 8.25 -7.44
CA SER A 165 -9.95 7.44 -6.24
C SER A 165 -9.10 8.22 -5.23
N CYS A 166 -9.60 8.43 -4.01
CA CYS A 166 -8.86 9.08 -2.91
C CYS A 166 -7.88 8.12 -2.22
N SER A 167 -7.14 8.63 -1.23
CA SER A 167 -6.11 7.89 -0.47
C SER A 167 -6.60 6.56 0.13
N ALA A 168 -7.82 6.51 0.66
CA ALA A 168 -8.42 5.28 1.19
C ALA A 168 -9.00 4.35 0.11
N GLY A 169 -9.19 4.86 -1.12
CA GLY A 169 -9.83 4.15 -2.22
C GLY A 169 -8.97 3.01 -2.75
N LYS A 170 -9.59 1.85 -3.00
CA LYS A 170 -8.92 0.65 -3.52
C LYS A 170 -9.66 0.14 -4.74
N ILE A 171 -8.95 -0.08 -5.85
CA ILE A 171 -9.51 -0.64 -7.08
C ILE A 171 -8.69 -1.86 -7.44
N ILE A 172 -9.31 -3.03 -7.41
CA ILE A 172 -8.62 -4.32 -7.43
C ILE A 172 -9.26 -5.22 -8.49
N ASN A 173 -8.43 -5.90 -9.29
CA ASN A 173 -8.87 -6.94 -10.25
C ASN A 173 -9.99 -6.47 -11.20
N SER A 174 -9.97 -5.20 -11.59
CA SER A 174 -11.09 -4.60 -12.30
C SER A 174 -10.72 -4.27 -13.75
N THR A 175 -11.69 -4.33 -14.66
CA THR A 175 -11.43 -4.28 -16.11
C THR A 175 -12.35 -3.29 -16.81
N PHE A 176 -11.79 -2.48 -17.71
CA PHE A 176 -12.55 -1.61 -18.60
C PHE A 176 -12.42 -2.05 -20.07
N ASP A 177 -13.56 -2.17 -20.75
CA ASP A 177 -13.64 -2.47 -22.19
C ASP A 177 -14.58 -1.49 -22.90
N GLY A 178 -14.04 -0.61 -23.74
CA GLY A 178 -14.85 0.45 -24.34
C GLY A 178 -14.08 1.63 -24.89
N VAL A 179 -14.62 2.83 -24.69
CA VAL A 179 -13.96 4.08 -25.08
C VAL A 179 -14.13 5.12 -23.97
N VAL A 180 -13.01 5.70 -23.53
CA VAL A 180 -12.99 6.86 -22.62
C VAL A 180 -12.59 8.10 -23.40
N TYR A 181 -13.32 9.19 -23.19
CA TYR A 181 -13.00 10.51 -23.72
C TYR A 181 -13.01 11.59 -22.62
N GLY A 182 -11.97 12.40 -22.57
CA GLY A 182 -11.89 13.60 -21.73
C GLY A 182 -10.82 14.58 -22.20
N ASP A 183 -10.80 15.76 -21.62
CA ASP A 183 -9.87 16.84 -21.95
C ASP A 183 -8.67 16.89 -20.99
N ALA A 184 -8.77 16.46 -19.72
CA ALA A 184 -7.65 16.52 -18.77
C ALA A 184 -7.66 15.47 -17.65
N LYS A 185 -6.62 14.61 -17.52
CA LYS A 185 -6.56 13.48 -16.55
C LYS A 185 -7.52 12.37 -16.94
N VAL A 186 -7.19 11.69 -18.04
CA VAL A 186 -8.02 10.63 -18.62
C VAL A 186 -7.33 9.29 -18.44
N GLY A 187 -7.99 8.34 -17.79
CA GLY A 187 -7.50 6.97 -17.62
C GLY A 187 -8.49 5.93 -18.12
N GLY A 188 -8.00 4.80 -18.61
CA GLY A 188 -8.86 3.66 -18.95
C GLY A 188 -9.56 3.06 -17.73
N ILE A 189 -8.93 3.10 -16.55
CA ILE A 189 -9.54 2.63 -15.29
C ILE A 189 -9.91 3.81 -14.40
N VAL A 190 -8.93 4.69 -14.11
CA VAL A 190 -9.09 5.80 -13.16
C VAL A 190 -8.67 7.12 -13.77
N GLY A 191 -9.45 8.19 -13.64
CA GLY A 191 -8.98 9.52 -14.08
C GLY A 191 -7.86 10.06 -13.17
N HIS A 192 -8.14 10.13 -11.88
CA HIS A 192 -7.20 10.58 -10.84
C HIS A 192 -7.08 9.53 -9.73
N ASN A 193 -5.87 9.04 -9.47
CA ASN A 193 -5.60 8.09 -8.40
C ASN A 193 -4.73 8.69 -7.29
N ALA A 194 -5.26 8.73 -6.08
CA ALA A 194 -4.53 8.98 -4.84
C ALA A 194 -4.49 7.75 -3.91
N GLY A 195 -5.22 6.69 -4.24
CA GLY A 195 -5.29 5.43 -3.48
C GLY A 195 -4.53 4.30 -4.18
N ILE A 196 -5.09 3.10 -4.16
CA ILE A 196 -4.45 1.89 -4.70
C ILE A 196 -5.21 1.39 -5.94
N VAL A 197 -4.49 1.20 -7.05
CA VAL A 197 -4.97 0.51 -8.25
C VAL A 197 -4.11 -0.74 -8.47
N LEU A 198 -4.74 -1.90 -8.41
CA LEU A 198 -4.05 -3.19 -8.35
C LEU A 198 -4.65 -4.19 -9.33
N ARG A 199 -3.80 -4.83 -10.15
CA ARG A 199 -4.21 -5.90 -11.09
C ARG A 199 -5.40 -5.52 -11.96
N CYS A 200 -5.43 -4.26 -12.40
CA CYS A 200 -6.48 -3.76 -13.27
C CYS A 200 -6.03 -3.80 -14.73
N THR A 201 -6.99 -4.07 -15.61
CA THR A 201 -6.71 -4.25 -17.05
C THR A 201 -7.54 -3.29 -17.88
N ASN A 202 -6.88 -2.52 -18.75
CA ASN A 202 -7.55 -1.72 -19.75
C ASN A 202 -7.44 -2.36 -21.13
N ASP A 203 -8.56 -2.83 -21.66
CA ASP A 203 -8.68 -3.38 -23.02
C ASP A 203 -9.24 -2.37 -24.03
N SER A 204 -9.43 -1.13 -23.58
CA SER A 204 -10.25 -0.11 -24.24
C SER A 204 -9.45 0.95 -25.00
N LYS A 205 -10.14 1.83 -25.73
CA LYS A 205 -9.52 3.01 -26.34
C LYS A 205 -9.62 4.22 -25.41
N VAL A 206 -8.49 4.83 -25.10
CA VAL A 206 -8.44 6.06 -24.29
C VAL A 206 -8.06 7.23 -25.19
N ASN A 207 -8.95 8.22 -25.33
CA ASN A 207 -8.74 9.43 -26.15
C ASN A 207 -8.14 9.12 -27.54
N THR A 208 -8.89 8.48 -28.45
CA THR A 208 -8.36 8.05 -29.78
C THR A 208 -8.87 8.84 -30.97
N THR A 209 -9.66 9.89 -30.75
CA THR A 209 -10.25 10.75 -31.79
C THR A 209 -10.28 12.20 -31.33
N VAL A 210 -10.04 13.16 -32.23
CA VAL A 210 -10.26 14.59 -31.97
C VAL A 210 -11.77 14.88 -32.06
N GLU A 211 -12.33 15.57 -31.06
CA GLU A 211 -13.60 16.27 -31.29
C GLU A 211 -13.30 17.61 -31.97
N GLU A 212 -13.67 17.77 -33.24
CA GLU A 212 -13.60 19.06 -33.92
C GLU A 212 -14.53 20.04 -33.19
N GLN A 213 -13.98 21.03 -32.50
CA GLN A 213 -14.77 22.17 -32.04
C GLN A 213 -15.30 22.90 -33.28
N LYS A 214 -16.61 22.76 -33.56
CA LYS A 214 -17.31 23.60 -34.53
C LYS A 214 -17.37 25.03 -33.99
N LEU A 215 -16.32 25.81 -34.23
CA LEU A 215 -16.35 27.25 -34.03
C LEU A 215 -17.24 27.87 -35.11
N GLY A 216 -18.40 28.40 -34.71
CA GLY A 216 -19.20 29.26 -35.57
C GLY A 216 -18.44 30.58 -35.80
N LEU A 217 -18.29 31.00 -37.05
CA LEU A 217 -17.59 32.25 -37.42
C LEU A 217 -18.23 33.53 -36.84
N SER A 218 -19.32 33.44 -36.08
CA SER A 218 -19.99 34.57 -35.42
C SER A 218 -19.35 35.03 -34.11
N ASP A 219 -18.47 34.21 -33.48
CA ASP A 219 -17.93 34.49 -32.14
C ASP A 219 -16.46 34.94 -32.14
N ILE A 220 -15.86 35.16 -33.31
CA ILE A 220 -14.45 35.59 -33.42
C ILE A 220 -14.39 37.11 -33.46
N SER A 221 -14.12 37.75 -32.32
CA SER A 221 -13.60 39.12 -32.29
C SER A 221 -12.10 39.12 -32.57
N ILE A 222 -11.63 40.08 -33.37
CA ILE A 222 -10.21 40.18 -33.80
C ILE A 222 -9.26 40.41 -32.61
N ASP A 223 -9.80 40.78 -31.44
CA ASP A 223 -9.04 41.03 -30.21
C ASP A 223 -8.79 39.76 -29.37
N ASN A 224 -9.44 38.63 -29.67
CA ASN A 224 -9.36 37.37 -28.89
C ASN A 224 -8.78 36.19 -29.69
N ILE A 225 -7.87 36.44 -30.64
CA ILE A 225 -7.13 35.35 -31.30
C ILE A 225 -5.98 34.89 -30.40
N ASN A 226 -6.32 34.16 -29.33
CA ASN A 226 -5.33 33.33 -28.63
C ASN A 226 -5.15 32.06 -29.47
N PHE A 227 -4.07 32.00 -30.27
CA PHE A 227 -3.72 30.80 -31.06
C PHE A 227 -3.48 29.54 -30.20
N SER A 228 -3.31 29.69 -28.88
CA SER A 228 -3.18 28.58 -27.93
C SER A 228 -4.48 27.88 -27.56
N SER A 229 -5.66 28.50 -27.76
CA SER A 229 -6.95 27.89 -27.41
C SER A 229 -7.63 27.14 -28.57
N LEU A 230 -6.95 27.02 -29.72
CA LEU A 230 -7.49 26.47 -30.96
C LEU A 230 -7.11 25.01 -31.21
N VAL A 231 -6.26 24.41 -30.36
CA VAL A 231 -5.94 22.98 -30.38
C VAL A 231 -6.48 22.39 -29.07
N PRO A 232 -7.34 21.36 -29.10
CA PRO A 232 -7.76 20.71 -27.87
C PRO A 232 -6.54 20.07 -27.21
N ASP A 233 -5.99 20.72 -26.19
CA ASP A 233 -4.88 20.21 -25.41
C ASP A 233 -5.40 19.14 -24.45
N ALA A 234 -5.57 17.92 -24.98
CA ALA A 234 -5.82 16.77 -24.12
C ALA A 234 -4.56 16.52 -23.26
N MET A 235 -4.67 16.61 -21.93
CA MET A 235 -3.51 16.49 -21.03
C MET A 235 -3.66 15.31 -20.07
N ASP A 236 -2.54 14.73 -19.66
CA ASP A 236 -2.45 13.64 -18.67
C ASP A 236 -3.33 12.44 -19.04
N ILE A 237 -2.97 11.77 -20.13
CA ILE A 237 -3.73 10.64 -20.68
C ILE A 237 -2.97 9.35 -20.39
N GLY A 238 -3.58 8.41 -19.67
CA GLY A 238 -3.01 7.10 -19.38
C GLY A 238 -3.91 5.94 -19.79
N GLY A 239 -3.31 4.81 -20.13
CA GLY A 239 -4.09 3.59 -20.37
C GLY A 239 -4.79 3.06 -19.11
N ILE A 240 -4.19 3.23 -17.92
CA ILE A 240 -4.79 2.84 -16.64
C ILE A 240 -5.24 4.08 -15.87
N VAL A 241 -4.34 5.02 -15.64
CA VAL A 241 -4.59 6.21 -14.82
C VAL A 241 -4.22 7.49 -15.55
N GLY A 242 -5.07 8.52 -15.54
CA GLY A 242 -4.68 9.84 -16.07
C GLY A 242 -3.56 10.48 -15.24
N LEU A 243 -3.86 10.79 -13.97
CA LEU A 243 -2.92 11.32 -12.98
C LEU A 243 -2.80 10.39 -11.76
N ASN A 244 -1.58 9.96 -11.44
CA ASN A 244 -1.29 9.10 -10.31
C ASN A 244 -0.42 9.79 -9.24
N ILE A 245 -0.98 9.93 -8.04
CA ILE A 245 -0.25 10.31 -6.83
C ILE A 245 -0.25 9.19 -5.77
N GLY A 246 -0.99 8.11 -6.02
CA GLY A 246 -1.06 6.91 -5.17
C GLY A 246 -0.25 5.72 -5.71
N ILE A 247 -0.70 4.49 -5.45
CA ILE A 247 -0.05 3.25 -5.89
C ILE A 247 -0.73 2.69 -7.14
N ILE A 248 0.07 2.32 -8.14
CA ILE A 248 -0.35 1.45 -9.25
C ILE A 248 0.55 0.22 -9.27
N GLN A 249 -0.05 -0.96 -9.21
CA GLN A 249 0.70 -2.21 -9.18
C GLN A 249 0.09 -3.29 -10.07
N SER A 250 0.94 -4.00 -10.80
CA SER A 250 0.57 -5.18 -11.59
C SER A 250 -0.58 -4.92 -12.57
N CYS A 251 -0.67 -3.70 -13.11
CA CYS A 251 -1.74 -3.31 -14.04
C CYS A 251 -1.28 -3.43 -15.49
N GLU A 252 -2.24 -3.71 -16.38
CA GLU A 252 -1.95 -3.98 -17.79
C GLU A 252 -2.81 -3.14 -18.72
N ASN A 253 -2.15 -2.45 -19.66
CA ASN A 253 -2.84 -1.75 -20.74
C ASN A 253 -2.66 -2.50 -22.07
N ASN A 254 -3.75 -3.03 -22.59
CA ASN A 254 -3.84 -3.61 -23.94
C ASN A 254 -4.44 -2.62 -24.96
N GLY A 255 -5.10 -1.59 -24.43
CA GLY A 255 -5.83 -0.57 -25.15
C GLY A 255 -4.97 0.49 -25.84
N LYS A 256 -5.44 1.01 -26.98
CA LYS A 256 -4.79 2.17 -27.64
C LYS A 256 -5.00 3.44 -26.83
N VAL A 257 -3.91 4.17 -26.57
CA VAL A 257 -3.92 5.44 -25.82
C VAL A 257 -3.51 6.59 -26.74
N GLY A 258 -4.32 7.64 -26.74
CA GLY A 258 -4.03 8.85 -27.51
C GLY A 258 -4.23 8.70 -29.02
N TYR A 259 -3.91 9.77 -29.73
CA TYR A 259 -3.88 9.81 -31.19
C TYR A 259 -2.74 10.70 -31.69
N PRO A 260 -2.29 10.55 -32.95
CA PRO A 260 -1.10 11.24 -33.44
C PRO A 260 -1.20 12.77 -33.32
N GLN A 261 -0.09 13.42 -32.98
CA GLN A 261 0.13 14.87 -33.02
C GLN A 261 -0.73 15.71 -32.04
N VAL A 262 -1.45 15.09 -31.12
CA VAL A 262 -2.16 15.77 -30.03
C VAL A 262 -2.03 14.97 -28.75
N GLY A 263 -2.07 15.66 -27.61
CA GLY A 263 -1.89 15.04 -26.30
C GLY A 263 -0.58 15.47 -25.66
N TYR A 264 -0.66 16.01 -24.46
CA TYR A 264 0.48 16.24 -23.58
C TYR A 264 0.43 15.20 -22.46
N ASN A 265 1.60 14.68 -22.06
CA ASN A 265 1.75 13.72 -20.96
C ASN A 265 0.92 12.47 -21.22
N VAL A 266 1.28 11.74 -22.28
CA VAL A 266 0.55 10.55 -22.71
C VAL A 266 1.36 9.31 -22.39
N GLY A 267 0.82 8.44 -21.54
CA GLY A 267 1.48 7.20 -21.12
C GLY A 267 0.65 5.95 -21.37
N GLY A 268 1.32 4.82 -21.59
CA GLY A 268 0.63 3.54 -21.71
C GLY A 268 -0.05 3.09 -20.42
N ILE A 269 0.50 3.45 -19.25
CA ILE A 269 -0.10 3.16 -17.94
C ILE A 269 -0.61 4.44 -17.29
N ALA A 270 0.26 5.44 -17.09
CA ALA A 270 -0.08 6.70 -16.45
C ALA A 270 0.22 7.90 -17.36
N GLY A 271 -0.69 8.86 -17.47
CA GLY A 271 -0.37 10.13 -18.14
C GLY A 271 0.70 10.89 -17.37
N ARG A 272 0.40 11.17 -16.10
CA ARG A 272 1.32 11.77 -15.14
C ARG A 272 1.43 10.92 -13.87
N GLN A 273 2.64 10.76 -13.33
CA GLN A 273 2.85 10.01 -12.08
C GLN A 273 3.83 10.72 -11.14
N SER A 274 3.43 10.83 -9.87
CA SER A 274 4.26 11.23 -8.72
C SER A 274 4.12 10.28 -7.51
N GLY A 275 3.29 9.25 -7.62
CA GLY A 275 3.13 8.19 -6.61
C GLY A 275 4.09 7.01 -6.79
N TYR A 276 3.67 5.79 -6.42
CA TYR A 276 4.43 4.56 -6.67
C TYR A 276 3.84 3.79 -7.85
N MET A 277 4.67 3.32 -8.77
CA MET A 277 4.25 2.44 -9.86
C MET A 277 5.18 1.26 -9.96
N THR A 278 4.64 0.05 -9.93
CA THR A 278 5.46 -1.15 -10.04
C THR A 278 4.81 -2.28 -10.83
N LYS A 279 5.63 -3.09 -11.52
CA LYS A 279 5.21 -4.29 -12.25
C LYS A 279 4.10 -4.08 -13.28
N CYS A 280 4.00 -2.89 -13.87
CA CYS A 280 2.96 -2.59 -14.85
C CYS A 280 3.44 -2.83 -16.28
N ASN A 281 2.54 -3.35 -17.12
CA ASN A 281 2.85 -3.74 -18.50
C ASN A 281 1.99 -2.98 -19.50
N ASN A 282 2.63 -2.37 -20.50
CA ASN A 282 1.93 -1.77 -21.61
C ASN A 282 2.12 -2.59 -22.90
N TYR A 283 1.01 -3.05 -23.47
CA TYR A 283 0.92 -3.72 -24.77
C TYR A 283 0.19 -2.85 -25.81
N GLY A 284 -0.55 -1.84 -25.37
CA GLY A 284 -1.31 -0.92 -26.21
C GLY A 284 -0.48 0.21 -26.82
N ILE A 285 -0.75 0.55 -28.08
CA ILE A 285 -0.03 1.61 -28.80
C ILE A 285 -0.31 2.97 -28.14
N VAL A 286 0.74 3.76 -27.93
CA VAL A 286 0.67 5.09 -27.32
C VAL A 286 1.01 6.17 -28.34
N TYR A 287 0.11 7.13 -28.52
CA TYR A 287 0.32 8.30 -29.36
C TYR A 287 0.21 9.58 -28.55
N GLY A 288 1.07 10.56 -28.83
CA GLY A 288 0.91 11.90 -28.27
C GLY A 288 1.67 12.95 -29.06
N ARG A 289 1.61 14.20 -28.62
CA ARG A 289 2.38 15.31 -29.19
C ARG A 289 3.68 15.54 -28.40
N LYS A 290 3.58 15.66 -27.08
CA LYS A 290 4.71 15.98 -26.18
C LYS A 290 4.63 15.09 -24.94
N GLU A 291 5.80 14.63 -24.47
CA GLU A 291 5.94 13.81 -23.25
C GLU A 291 5.16 12.52 -23.36
N VAL A 292 5.60 11.67 -24.30
CA VAL A 292 4.95 10.43 -24.65
C VAL A 292 5.78 9.25 -24.15
N GLY A 293 5.25 8.50 -23.19
CA GLY A 293 5.93 7.36 -22.60
C GLY A 293 5.22 6.05 -22.81
N GLY A 294 6.00 4.96 -22.92
CA GLY A 294 5.42 3.62 -22.98
C GLY A 294 4.72 3.22 -21.67
N ILE A 295 5.20 3.73 -20.54
CA ILE A 295 4.59 3.51 -19.22
C ILE A 295 4.01 4.81 -18.68
N VAL A 296 4.83 5.85 -18.55
CA VAL A 296 4.44 7.15 -17.99
C VAL A 296 4.70 8.25 -19.00
N GLY A 297 3.69 9.08 -19.30
CA GLY A 297 3.91 10.28 -20.13
C GLY A 297 4.94 11.20 -19.47
N GLN A 298 4.61 11.70 -18.29
CA GLN A 298 5.46 12.54 -17.47
C GLN A 298 5.61 11.97 -16.05
N ILE A 299 6.83 11.76 -15.61
CA ILE A 299 7.12 11.54 -14.18
C ILE A 299 7.32 12.90 -13.55
N GLU A 300 6.43 13.24 -12.63
CA GLU A 300 6.55 14.42 -11.79
C GLU A 300 7.24 13.99 -10.49
N PRO A 301 8.33 14.67 -10.08
CA PRO A 301 8.95 14.39 -8.80
C PRO A 301 7.91 14.44 -7.68
N HIS A 302 7.87 13.41 -6.84
CA HIS A 302 7.10 13.48 -5.61
C HIS A 302 7.67 14.61 -4.77
N ILE A 303 6.81 15.57 -4.42
CA ILE A 303 7.17 16.68 -3.55
C ILE A 303 6.66 16.33 -2.15
N SER A 304 7.56 15.89 -1.27
CA SER A 304 7.23 15.77 0.14
C SER A 304 7.44 17.13 0.80
N THR A 305 6.41 17.57 1.53
CA THR A 305 6.51 18.77 2.35
C THR A 305 7.09 18.36 3.67
N ILE A 306 8.39 18.52 3.84
CA ILE A 306 8.99 18.43 5.15
C ILE A 306 8.79 19.80 5.79
N ILE A 307 8.26 19.84 7.01
CA ILE A 307 8.38 21.06 7.80
C ILE A 307 9.87 21.22 8.09
N GLY A 308 10.53 22.07 7.31
CA GLY A 308 11.90 22.51 7.48
C GLY A 308 12.20 22.79 8.95
N SER A 309 13.37 22.32 9.39
CA SER A 309 13.93 22.39 10.73
C SER A 309 13.23 23.40 11.65
N SER A 310 12.26 22.92 12.44
CA SER A 310 11.47 23.70 13.39
C SER A 310 12.34 24.76 14.08
N LYS A 311 11.77 25.91 14.45
CA LYS A 311 12.42 26.82 15.41
C LYS A 311 12.95 26.10 16.67
N LEU A 312 12.58 24.84 16.93
CA LEU A 312 13.23 23.94 17.91
C LEU A 312 14.67 23.55 17.56
N LYS A 313 15.04 23.35 16.29
CA LYS A 313 16.45 23.13 15.85
C LYS A 313 17.27 24.42 15.96
N ASP A 314 16.65 25.57 15.72
CA ASP A 314 17.27 26.88 16.01
C ASP A 314 17.37 27.14 17.52
N LEU A 315 16.33 26.79 18.29
CA LEU A 315 16.31 26.84 19.75
C LEU A 315 17.42 25.96 20.32
N GLN A 316 17.57 24.74 19.80
CA GLN A 316 18.65 23.82 20.17
C GLN A 316 20.03 24.42 19.85
N ARG A 317 20.19 25.08 18.68
CA ARG A 317 21.44 25.76 18.32
C ARG A 317 21.76 26.90 19.27
N GLU A 318 20.79 27.76 19.58
CA GLU A 318 20.96 28.89 20.49
C GLU A 318 21.14 28.45 21.96
N LEU A 319 20.51 27.34 22.38
CA LEU A 319 20.74 26.69 23.69
C LEU A 319 22.19 26.19 23.80
N ASN A 320 22.74 25.61 22.71
CA ASN A 320 24.15 25.21 22.68
C ASN A 320 25.11 26.42 22.75
N VAL A 321 24.74 27.57 22.17
CA VAL A 321 25.52 28.81 22.28
C VAL A 321 25.45 29.36 23.72
N LEU A 322 24.27 29.30 24.34
CA LEU A 322 24.08 29.70 25.74
C LEU A 322 24.91 28.83 26.69
N ASP A 323 24.88 27.50 26.55
CA ASP A 323 25.69 26.56 27.36
C ASP A 323 27.19 26.87 27.25
N ARG A 324 27.68 27.18 26.05
CA ARG A 324 29.07 27.60 25.85
C ARG A 324 29.38 28.92 26.54
N ASN A 325 28.50 29.91 26.44
CA ASN A 325 28.69 31.22 27.08
C ASN A 325 28.71 31.09 28.61
N ILE A 326 27.80 30.28 29.18
CA ILE A 326 27.77 30.00 30.63
C ILE A 326 29.01 29.22 31.06
N THR A 327 29.45 28.22 30.29
CA THR A 327 30.69 27.49 30.57
C THR A 327 31.91 28.43 30.56
N ASN A 328 31.95 29.41 29.65
CA ASN A 328 33.00 30.42 29.61
C ASN A 328 32.95 31.35 30.83
N VAL A 329 31.75 31.70 31.30
CA VAL A 329 31.55 32.46 32.55
C VAL A 329 31.99 31.64 33.77
N ILE A 330 31.59 30.38 33.90
CA ILE A 330 32.03 29.48 34.99
C ILE A 330 33.57 29.40 35.04
N ASN A 331 34.20 29.22 33.88
CA ASN A 331 35.65 29.16 33.78
C ASN A 331 36.33 30.49 34.12
N SER A 332 35.69 31.63 33.83
CA SER A 332 36.17 32.97 34.18
C SER A 332 35.89 33.36 35.64
N THR A 333 34.91 32.69 36.29
CA THR A 333 34.41 32.96 37.65
C THR A 333 35.09 32.08 38.71
N LYS A 334 36.07 31.24 38.34
CA LYS A 334 36.85 30.36 39.24
C LYS A 334 37.57 31.03 40.43
N SER A 335 37.43 32.34 40.59
CA SER A 335 37.98 33.16 41.68
C SER A 335 36.92 33.97 42.47
N ILE A 336 35.62 33.80 42.21
CA ILE A 336 34.53 34.62 42.80
C ILE A 336 33.40 33.69 43.29
N SER A 337 33.29 33.53 44.62
CA SER A 337 32.22 32.87 45.42
C SER A 337 31.74 31.45 45.04
N ASP A 338 31.75 30.53 46.02
CA ASP A 338 31.23 29.16 45.88
C ASP A 338 29.72 29.14 45.52
N THR A 339 28.92 30.07 46.08
CA THR A 339 27.47 30.17 45.82
C THR A 339 27.16 30.56 44.38
N THR A 340 27.96 31.43 43.77
CA THR A 340 27.81 31.84 42.37
C THR A 340 28.09 30.66 41.44
N THR A 341 29.06 29.82 41.78
CA THR A 341 29.40 28.61 41.03
C THR A 341 28.28 27.57 41.11
N GLU A 342 27.67 27.37 42.28
CA GLU A 342 26.52 26.46 42.45
C GLU A 342 25.30 26.90 41.63
N ASN A 343 25.00 28.21 41.60
CA ASN A 343 23.91 28.76 40.78
C ASN A 343 24.16 28.53 39.28
N PHE A 344 25.40 28.73 38.79
CA PHE A 344 25.73 28.45 37.39
C PHE A 344 25.65 26.97 37.02
N LEU A 345 26.06 26.07 37.92
CA LEU A 345 25.91 24.62 37.71
C LEU A 345 24.43 24.21 37.63
N THR A 346 23.57 24.86 38.42
CA THR A 346 22.11 24.62 38.38
C THR A 346 21.52 25.09 37.04
N ILE A 347 21.88 26.29 36.58
CA ILE A 347 21.44 26.79 35.26
C ILE A 347 21.94 25.87 34.13
N GLN A 348 23.17 25.34 34.24
CA GLN A 348 23.71 24.41 33.25
C GLN A 348 22.94 23.07 33.23
N ASP A 349 22.55 22.55 34.39
CA ASP A 349 21.71 21.34 34.49
C ASP A 349 20.34 21.54 33.80
N ASP A 350 19.71 22.69 34.04
CA ASP A 350 18.41 23.01 33.43
C ASP A 350 18.50 23.24 31.90
N ILE A 351 19.62 23.79 31.40
CA ILE A 351 19.89 23.90 29.95
C ILE A 351 20.03 22.52 29.32
N ASN A 352 20.71 21.58 29.99
CA ASN A 352 20.88 20.22 29.47
C ASN A 352 19.53 19.49 29.40
N LYS A 353 18.68 19.60 30.43
CA LYS A 353 17.31 19.04 30.39
C LYS A 353 16.48 19.63 29.26
N SER A 354 16.52 20.96 29.09
CA SER A 354 15.80 21.65 28.01
C SER A 354 16.25 21.18 26.63
N LYS A 355 17.55 20.94 26.43
CA LYS A 355 18.10 20.39 25.19
C LYS A 355 17.59 18.97 24.91
N ASP A 356 17.51 18.12 25.93
CA ASP A 356 17.02 16.74 25.80
C ASP A 356 15.52 16.70 25.45
N PHE A 357 14.70 17.51 26.11
CA PHE A 357 13.27 17.62 25.77
C PHE A 357 13.04 18.21 24.38
N THR A 358 13.83 19.20 23.98
CA THR A 358 13.78 19.78 22.63
C THR A 358 14.10 18.74 21.56
N GLN A 359 15.10 17.89 21.78
CA GLN A 359 15.41 16.79 20.87
C GLN A 359 14.26 15.77 20.80
N SER A 360 13.67 15.42 21.94
CA SER A 360 12.54 14.47 21.97
C SER A 360 11.31 15.01 21.21
N LEU A 361 11.01 16.31 21.29
CA LEU A 361 9.95 16.92 20.49
C LEU A 361 10.25 16.91 18.99
N ILE A 362 11.52 17.13 18.60
CA ILE A 362 11.95 17.01 17.19
C ILE A 362 11.67 15.58 16.69
N ASP A 363 12.12 14.58 17.44
CA ASP A 363 11.97 13.16 17.07
C ASP A 363 10.49 12.74 17.00
N GLN A 364 9.66 13.19 17.95
CA GLN A 364 8.22 12.90 17.99
C GLN A 364 7.45 13.58 16.84
N THR A 365 7.81 14.82 16.48
CA THR A 365 7.18 15.55 15.37
C THR A 365 7.54 14.93 14.01
N GLU A 366 8.80 14.51 13.84
CA GLU A 366 9.26 13.78 12.64
C GLU A 366 8.58 12.39 12.51
N SER A 367 8.24 11.77 13.63
CA SER A 367 7.48 10.52 13.70
C SER A 367 6.01 10.70 13.30
N MET A 368 5.30 11.69 13.85
CA MET A 368 3.87 11.93 13.60
C MET A 368 3.52 12.24 12.14
N LEU A 369 4.39 12.93 11.40
CA LEU A 369 4.14 13.31 9.99
C LEU A 369 4.27 12.15 9.00
N ASN A 370 5.02 11.10 9.34
CA ASN A 370 5.35 9.99 8.43
C ASN A 370 4.46 8.73 8.63
N ILE A 371 3.69 8.64 9.72
CA ILE A 371 3.05 7.39 10.15
C ILE A 371 1.78 7.03 9.33
N ASP A 372 0.91 7.95 8.93
CA ASP A 372 -0.45 7.55 8.46
C ASP A 372 -0.54 7.12 6.98
N ILE A 373 0.25 7.67 6.06
CA ILE A 373 0.14 7.38 4.61
C ILE A 373 1.19 6.36 4.15
N GLU A 374 2.41 6.45 4.69
CA GLU A 374 3.52 5.58 4.30
C GLU A 374 3.33 4.15 4.82
N GLN A 375 2.80 3.97 6.03
CA GLN A 375 2.53 2.65 6.63
C GLN A 375 1.42 1.91 5.89
N ILE A 376 0.31 2.57 5.53
CA ILE A 376 -0.82 1.95 4.79
C ILE A 376 -0.36 1.50 3.39
N ASN A 377 0.42 2.34 2.71
CA ASN A 377 1.00 2.05 1.41
C ASN A 377 2.03 0.90 1.49
N LYS A 378 2.92 0.91 2.49
CA LYS A 378 3.88 -0.18 2.74
C LYS A 378 3.17 -1.50 3.05
N ILE A 379 2.15 -1.51 3.91
CA ILE A 379 1.37 -2.72 4.22
C ILE A 379 0.70 -3.27 2.96
N SER A 380 0.14 -2.41 2.10
CA SER A 380 -0.49 -2.85 0.85
C SER A 380 0.53 -3.43 -0.12
N ILE A 381 1.70 -2.80 -0.27
CA ILE A 381 2.79 -3.29 -1.13
C ILE A 381 3.32 -4.63 -0.62
N ILE A 382 3.61 -4.74 0.68
CA ILE A 382 4.08 -5.97 1.33
C ILE A 382 3.04 -7.08 1.18
N GLY A 383 1.76 -6.78 1.38
CA GLY A 383 0.67 -7.75 1.24
C GLY A 383 0.55 -8.30 -0.17
N VAL A 384 0.65 -7.45 -1.20
CA VAL A 384 0.59 -7.86 -2.60
C VAL A 384 1.81 -8.66 -3.03
N GLU A 385 3.02 -8.19 -2.70
CA GLU A 385 4.25 -8.92 -3.01
C GLU A 385 4.29 -10.30 -2.34
N SER A 386 3.78 -10.37 -1.11
CA SER A 386 3.62 -11.64 -0.39
C SER A 386 2.64 -12.57 -1.10
N LEU A 387 1.51 -12.04 -1.58
CA LEU A 387 0.54 -12.84 -2.34
C LEU A 387 1.13 -13.36 -3.67
N ASP A 388 1.82 -12.52 -4.42
CA ASP A 388 2.45 -12.89 -5.70
C ASP A 388 3.49 -14.01 -5.52
N ARG A 389 4.19 -14.05 -4.37
CA ARG A 389 5.15 -15.11 -4.04
C ARG A 389 4.49 -16.37 -3.45
N LEU A 390 3.42 -16.22 -2.67
CA LEU A 390 2.74 -17.35 -2.02
C LEU A 390 1.91 -18.20 -2.99
N ILE A 391 1.30 -17.60 -4.00
CA ILE A 391 0.48 -18.31 -5.00
C ILE A 391 1.27 -19.44 -5.69
N PRO A 392 2.41 -19.17 -6.37
CA PRO A 392 3.16 -20.22 -7.06
C PRO A 392 3.73 -21.27 -6.10
N ILE A 393 4.14 -20.88 -4.88
CA ILE A 393 4.60 -21.83 -3.86
C ILE A 393 3.48 -22.80 -3.48
N THR A 394 2.26 -22.30 -3.29
CA THR A 394 1.10 -23.13 -2.93
C THR A 394 0.76 -24.14 -4.01
N GLU A 395 0.83 -23.72 -5.28
CA GLU A 395 0.56 -24.57 -6.44
C GLU A 395 1.63 -25.66 -6.59
N ASN A 396 2.91 -25.31 -6.46
CA ASN A 396 4.01 -26.26 -6.53
C ASN A 396 3.91 -27.31 -5.41
N ILE A 397 3.65 -26.91 -4.16
CA ILE A 397 3.45 -27.85 -3.05
C ILE A 397 2.32 -28.83 -3.35
N LYS A 398 1.21 -28.35 -3.94
CA LYS A 398 0.08 -29.21 -4.32
C LYS A 398 0.51 -30.28 -5.33
N ASN A 399 1.16 -29.85 -6.41
CA ASN A 399 1.57 -30.74 -7.50
C ASN A 399 2.55 -31.80 -6.98
N THR A 400 3.51 -31.41 -6.15
CA THR A 400 4.47 -32.34 -5.55
C THR A 400 3.80 -33.33 -4.60
N ILE A 401 2.81 -32.91 -3.79
CA ILE A 401 2.00 -33.81 -2.95
C ILE A 401 1.28 -34.85 -3.82
N ASP A 402 0.62 -34.40 -4.90
CA ASP A 402 -0.15 -35.28 -5.78
C ASP A 402 0.77 -36.34 -6.45
N VAL A 403 1.96 -35.93 -6.93
CA VAL A 403 2.97 -36.83 -7.51
C VAL A 403 3.46 -37.87 -6.49
N MET A 404 3.78 -37.44 -5.26
CA MET A 404 4.25 -38.36 -4.22
C MET A 404 3.17 -39.37 -3.79
N GLU A 405 1.90 -38.96 -3.72
CA GLU A 405 0.80 -39.87 -3.41
C GLU A 405 0.56 -40.91 -4.51
N GLU A 406 0.65 -40.49 -5.77
CA GLU A 406 0.52 -41.40 -6.91
C GLU A 406 1.65 -42.44 -6.94
N ALA A 407 2.87 -42.07 -6.51
CA ALA A 407 4.00 -42.99 -6.39
C ALA A 407 3.89 -43.96 -5.18
N ILE A 408 3.37 -43.52 -4.03
CA ILE A 408 3.30 -44.35 -2.81
C ILE A 408 2.25 -45.44 -2.86
N ARG A 409 1.04 -45.14 -3.36
CA ARG A 409 -0.08 -46.11 -3.32
C ARG A 409 0.23 -47.46 -3.98
N PRO A 410 0.94 -47.52 -5.13
CA PRO A 410 1.38 -48.79 -5.71
C PRO A 410 2.42 -49.51 -4.85
N MET A 411 3.39 -48.79 -4.28
CA MET A 411 4.46 -49.38 -3.48
C MET A 411 3.93 -50.10 -2.23
N GLU A 412 2.93 -49.54 -1.54
CA GLU A 412 2.30 -50.17 -0.38
C GLU A 412 1.68 -51.53 -0.72
N LYS A 413 0.96 -51.59 -1.85
CA LYS A 413 0.34 -52.83 -2.32
C LYS A 413 1.38 -53.88 -2.70
N LEU A 414 2.47 -53.46 -3.32
CA LEU A 414 3.57 -54.34 -3.69
C LEU A 414 4.30 -54.87 -2.45
N LEU A 415 4.54 -54.04 -1.43
CA LEU A 415 5.09 -54.47 -0.15
C LEU A 415 4.19 -55.49 0.56
N GLU A 416 2.87 -55.28 0.58
CA GLU A 416 1.93 -56.23 1.17
C GLU A 416 1.97 -57.59 0.44
N TYR A 417 2.01 -57.55 -0.90
CA TYR A 417 2.18 -58.75 -1.73
C TYR A 417 3.49 -59.47 -1.42
N MET A 418 4.63 -58.78 -1.45
CA MET A 418 5.94 -59.35 -1.14
C MET A 418 5.98 -59.93 0.29
N GLY A 419 5.41 -59.23 1.26
CA GLY A 419 5.28 -59.71 2.65
C GLY A 419 4.45 -61.00 2.77
N SER A 420 3.47 -61.22 1.89
CA SER A 420 2.70 -62.46 1.82
C SER A 420 3.51 -63.61 1.22
N VAL A 421 4.22 -63.37 0.11
CA VAL A 421 5.12 -64.35 -0.54
C VAL A 421 6.21 -64.81 0.42
N LEU A 422 6.79 -63.89 1.21
CA LEU A 422 7.83 -64.19 2.19
C LEU A 422 7.36 -65.05 3.38
N LYS A 423 6.05 -65.06 3.68
CA LYS A 423 5.48 -65.91 4.73
C LYS A 423 5.30 -67.35 4.26
N GLU A 424 5.07 -67.55 2.96
CA GLU A 424 4.78 -68.85 2.36
C GLU A 424 6.05 -69.59 1.89
N THR A 425 7.15 -68.86 1.67
CA THR A 425 8.41 -69.42 1.16
C THR A 425 9.30 -69.97 2.28
N VAL A 426 9.66 -71.26 2.22
CA VAL A 426 10.55 -71.94 3.19
C VAL A 426 12.00 -71.87 2.71
N GLY A 427 12.87 -71.16 3.42
CA GLY A 427 14.32 -71.09 3.09
C GLY A 427 14.92 -69.68 2.97
N LEU A 428 14.14 -68.64 3.24
CA LEU A 428 14.58 -67.24 3.15
C LEU A 428 15.71 -66.87 4.12
N THR A 429 16.62 -66.02 3.67
CA THR A 429 17.63 -65.36 4.51
C THR A 429 16.95 -64.35 5.44
N ASN A 430 17.48 -64.18 6.64
CA ASN A 430 16.98 -63.14 7.56
C ASN A 430 17.20 -61.73 6.99
N GLU A 431 18.19 -61.56 6.11
CA GLU A 431 18.56 -60.29 5.46
C GLU A 431 17.43 -59.71 4.61
N LEU A 432 16.82 -60.48 3.69
CA LEU A 432 15.65 -60.07 2.89
C LEU A 432 14.49 -59.55 3.76
N LYS A 433 14.20 -60.21 4.88
CA LYS A 433 13.15 -59.76 5.83
C LYS A 433 13.50 -58.45 6.51
N TYR A 434 14.77 -58.25 6.88
CA TYR A 434 15.22 -56.99 7.46
C TYR A 434 15.16 -55.85 6.45
N SER A 435 15.55 -56.10 5.20
CA SER A 435 15.55 -55.10 4.13
C SER A 435 14.14 -54.67 3.73
N LEU A 436 13.17 -55.60 3.62
CA LEU A 436 11.77 -55.24 3.41
C LEU A 436 11.17 -54.45 4.58
N ALA A 437 11.51 -54.79 5.82
CA ALA A 437 11.06 -54.01 6.99
C ALA A 437 11.64 -52.59 7.00
N SER A 438 12.89 -52.42 6.52
CA SER A 438 13.51 -51.10 6.34
C SER A 438 12.83 -50.28 5.25
N LEU A 439 12.42 -50.93 4.16
CA LEU A 439 11.64 -50.31 3.09
C LEU A 439 10.26 -49.87 3.58
N GLU A 440 9.54 -50.72 4.33
CA GLU A 440 8.25 -50.41 4.96
C GLU A 440 8.35 -49.21 5.93
N ASP A 441 9.39 -49.15 6.77
CA ASP A 441 9.64 -48.01 7.67
C ASP A 441 9.96 -46.73 6.88
N SER A 442 10.66 -46.84 5.75
CA SER A 442 10.96 -45.71 4.88
C SER A 442 9.71 -45.16 4.20
N ILE A 443 8.83 -46.01 3.67
CA ILE A 443 7.54 -45.59 3.09
C ILE A 443 6.66 -44.93 4.16
N THR A 444 6.56 -45.51 5.35
CA THR A 444 5.80 -44.92 6.47
C THR A 444 6.31 -43.51 6.85
N LYS A 445 7.63 -43.27 6.74
CA LYS A 445 8.21 -41.93 6.95
C LYS A 445 7.81 -40.97 5.84
N ILE A 446 7.86 -41.40 4.58
CA ILE A 446 7.48 -40.59 3.42
C ILE A 446 5.98 -40.19 3.53
N GLU A 447 5.09 -41.10 3.91
CA GLU A 447 3.67 -40.78 4.13
C GLU A 447 3.45 -39.73 5.21
N ARG A 448 4.19 -39.84 6.32
CA ARG A 448 4.16 -38.84 7.39
C ARG A 448 4.61 -37.47 6.89
N ASP A 449 5.61 -37.45 6.01
CA ASP A 449 6.13 -36.23 5.42
C ASP A 449 5.14 -35.61 4.42
N ILE A 450 4.41 -36.41 3.63
CA ILE A 450 3.25 -35.94 2.82
C ILE A 450 2.21 -35.27 3.73
N GLY A 451 1.90 -35.88 4.88
CA GLY A 451 0.96 -35.29 5.86
C GLY A 451 1.41 -33.91 6.37
N LYS A 452 2.72 -33.73 6.59
CA LYS A 452 3.29 -32.43 6.98
C LYS A 452 3.25 -31.40 5.84
N LEU A 453 3.50 -31.83 4.59
CA LEU A 453 3.37 -30.96 3.41
C LEU A 453 1.94 -30.44 3.26
N LYS A 454 0.93 -31.30 3.44
CA LYS A 454 -0.48 -30.88 3.46
C LYS A 454 -0.79 -29.87 4.55
N SER A 455 -0.22 -30.05 5.75
CA SER A 455 -0.36 -29.07 6.83
C SER A 455 0.28 -27.74 6.46
N ALA A 456 1.49 -27.74 5.87
CA ALA A 456 2.16 -26.54 5.41
C ALA A 456 1.34 -25.81 4.32
N GLN A 457 0.80 -26.56 3.36
CA GLN A 457 -0.08 -26.03 2.32
C GLN A 457 -1.32 -25.33 2.91
N ASN A 458 -1.97 -25.94 3.91
CA ASN A 458 -3.14 -25.36 4.56
C ASN A 458 -2.80 -24.06 5.31
N ASP A 459 -1.65 -24.02 5.99
CA ASP A 459 -1.19 -22.81 6.69
C ASP A 459 -0.91 -21.67 5.70
N ILE A 460 -0.31 -21.97 4.54
CA ILE A 460 -0.07 -21.00 3.47
C ILE A 460 -1.39 -20.51 2.85
N LEU A 461 -2.37 -21.38 2.62
CA LEU A 461 -3.68 -21.01 2.11
C LEU A 461 -4.40 -20.05 3.06
N LYS A 462 -4.37 -20.32 4.36
CA LYS A 462 -4.94 -19.41 5.39
C LYS A 462 -4.21 -18.07 5.42
N ALA A 463 -2.88 -18.07 5.35
CA ALA A 463 -2.10 -16.84 5.28
C ALA A 463 -2.48 -16.00 4.05
N THR A 464 -2.68 -16.66 2.90
CA THR A 464 -3.12 -16.03 1.65
C THR A 464 -4.53 -15.43 1.80
N GLU A 465 -5.46 -16.11 2.46
CA GLU A 465 -6.80 -15.58 2.72
C GLU A 465 -6.80 -14.35 3.64
N LEU A 466 -5.98 -14.35 4.70
CA LEU A 466 -5.83 -13.21 5.61
C LEU A 466 -5.27 -12.00 4.86
N LEU A 467 -4.23 -12.19 4.05
CA LEU A 467 -3.63 -11.15 3.23
C LEU A 467 -4.61 -10.58 2.20
N LYS A 468 -5.44 -11.42 1.56
CA LYS A 468 -6.51 -10.98 0.66
C LYS A 468 -7.55 -10.09 1.36
N LYS A 469 -7.80 -10.32 2.65
CA LYS A 469 -8.70 -9.51 3.49
C LYS A 469 -8.02 -8.28 4.10
N GLY A 470 -6.74 -8.04 3.80
CA GLY A 470 -5.96 -6.94 4.36
C GLY A 470 -5.62 -7.13 5.84
N GLN A 471 -5.68 -8.35 6.35
CA GLN A 471 -5.36 -8.69 7.75
C GLN A 471 -3.94 -9.24 7.82
N ILE A 472 -3.07 -8.60 8.61
CA ILE A 472 -1.67 -9.02 8.80
C ILE A 472 -1.46 -9.84 10.08
N ASP A 473 -2.39 -9.75 11.03
CA ASP A 473 -2.35 -10.49 12.28
C ASP A 473 -2.46 -12.00 12.02
N GLY A 474 -1.52 -12.79 12.56
CA GLY A 474 -1.52 -14.24 12.41
C GLY A 474 -0.83 -14.76 11.14
N VAL A 475 -0.55 -13.90 10.15
CA VAL A 475 0.10 -14.30 8.88
C VAL A 475 1.51 -14.83 9.14
N LYS A 476 2.28 -14.14 9.98
CA LYS A 476 3.66 -14.51 10.31
C LYS A 476 3.74 -15.88 10.98
N GLU A 477 2.84 -16.16 11.93
CA GLU A 477 2.78 -17.42 12.66
C GLU A 477 2.47 -18.60 11.73
N LEU A 478 1.54 -18.41 10.80
CA LEU A 478 1.17 -19.41 9.79
C LEU A 478 2.35 -19.70 8.85
N LEU A 479 3.01 -18.66 8.32
CA LEU A 479 4.17 -18.84 7.45
C LEU A 479 5.34 -19.51 8.17
N GLN A 480 5.58 -19.17 9.44
CA GLN A 480 6.61 -19.84 10.26
C GLN A 480 6.26 -21.30 10.60
N SER A 481 4.97 -21.63 10.73
CA SER A 481 4.51 -23.01 10.87
C SER A 481 4.79 -23.82 9.60
N ALA A 482 4.38 -23.30 8.45
CA ALA A 482 4.62 -23.93 7.15
C ALA A 482 6.12 -24.14 6.88
N PHE A 483 6.95 -23.14 7.15
CA PHE A 483 8.41 -23.23 6.99
C PHE A 483 9.03 -24.36 7.81
N ARG A 484 8.64 -24.48 9.09
CA ARG A 484 9.15 -25.55 9.97
C ARG A 484 8.79 -26.93 9.43
N ASN A 485 7.54 -27.10 8.99
CA ASN A 485 7.08 -28.37 8.42
C ASN A 485 7.86 -28.71 7.13
N MET A 486 8.04 -27.77 6.21
CA MET A 486 8.78 -28.01 4.96
C MET A 486 10.26 -28.31 5.20
N LYS A 487 10.90 -27.62 6.13
CA LYS A 487 12.29 -27.88 6.53
C LYS A 487 12.47 -29.29 7.10
N ASP A 488 11.53 -29.72 7.95
CA ASP A 488 11.55 -31.06 8.53
C ASP A 488 11.36 -32.13 7.44
N VAL A 489 10.48 -31.87 6.46
CA VAL A 489 10.23 -32.77 5.32
C VAL A 489 11.46 -32.91 4.44
N SER A 490 12.07 -31.81 3.97
CA SER A 490 13.27 -31.86 3.10
C SER A 490 14.37 -32.75 3.70
N LYS A 491 14.62 -32.63 5.01
CA LYS A 491 15.60 -33.47 5.71
C LYS A 491 15.14 -34.91 5.91
N SER A 492 13.88 -35.13 6.28
CA SER A 492 13.33 -36.46 6.57
C SER A 492 13.24 -37.31 5.30
N LEU A 493 12.76 -36.72 4.20
CA LEU A 493 12.58 -37.36 2.91
C LEU A 493 13.91 -37.88 2.33
N LYS A 494 14.96 -37.04 2.32
CA LYS A 494 16.31 -37.46 1.90
C LYS A 494 16.87 -38.61 2.72
N ASN A 495 16.61 -38.62 4.02
CA ASN A 495 17.05 -39.72 4.88
C ASN A 495 16.25 -41.00 4.62
N ALA A 496 14.93 -40.89 4.36
CA ALA A 496 14.11 -42.03 4.01
C ALA A 496 14.60 -42.66 2.69
N ILE A 497 14.76 -41.86 1.63
CA ILE A 497 15.25 -42.32 0.32
C ILE A 497 16.64 -42.97 0.45
N LYS A 498 17.58 -42.34 1.16
CA LYS A 498 18.94 -42.87 1.32
C LYS A 498 19.03 -44.20 2.08
N ASN A 499 18.07 -44.47 2.98
CA ASN A 499 18.04 -45.72 3.75
C ASN A 499 17.45 -46.89 2.94
N ILE A 500 17.00 -46.62 1.71
CA ILE A 500 16.48 -47.64 0.81
C ILE A 500 17.64 -48.18 -0.03
N ASP A 501 18.09 -49.41 0.28
CA ASP A 501 19.08 -50.14 -0.52
C ASP A 501 18.38 -51.23 -1.35
N LEU A 502 17.65 -50.81 -2.40
CA LEU A 502 16.90 -51.75 -3.25
C LEU A 502 17.81 -52.64 -4.09
N LYS A 503 19.05 -52.23 -4.32
CA LYS A 503 20.01 -53.01 -5.10
C LYS A 503 20.42 -54.28 -4.36
N LEU A 504 20.66 -54.17 -3.05
CA LEU A 504 20.88 -55.33 -2.19
C LEU A 504 19.67 -56.27 -2.18
N LEU A 505 18.44 -55.71 -2.17
CA LEU A 505 17.19 -56.48 -2.22
C LEU A 505 17.04 -57.27 -3.52
N ILE A 506 17.34 -56.65 -4.65
CA ILE A 506 17.27 -57.29 -5.97
C ILE A 506 18.36 -58.35 -6.10
N ASP A 507 19.61 -58.04 -5.72
CA ASP A 507 20.73 -58.99 -5.76
C ASP A 507 20.44 -60.23 -4.88
N GLU A 508 19.89 -60.04 -3.66
CA GLU A 508 19.50 -61.15 -2.79
C GLU A 508 18.33 -61.98 -3.36
N ALA A 509 17.36 -61.34 -4.01
CA ALA A 509 16.25 -62.03 -4.67
C ALA A 509 16.72 -62.81 -5.92
N GLU A 510 17.67 -62.24 -6.67
CA GLU A 510 18.28 -62.88 -7.84
C GLU A 510 19.11 -64.10 -7.45
N ASP A 511 19.88 -64.04 -6.36
CA ASP A 511 20.63 -65.20 -5.83
C ASP A 511 19.71 -66.37 -5.43
N MET A 512 18.42 -66.09 -5.16
CA MET A 512 17.41 -67.11 -4.88
C MET A 512 16.74 -67.70 -6.14
N LEU A 513 16.90 -67.09 -7.32
CA LEU A 513 16.32 -67.58 -8.58
C LEU A 513 16.83 -68.96 -9.01
N ASP A 514 18.01 -69.38 -8.53
CA ASP A 514 18.57 -70.72 -8.77
C ASP A 514 17.65 -71.86 -8.28
N SER A 515 16.62 -71.55 -7.48
CA SER A 515 15.61 -72.50 -6.98
C SER A 515 14.32 -72.65 -7.83
N MET A 516 14.16 -71.88 -8.92
CA MET A 516 13.03 -71.92 -9.88
C MET A 516 11.62 -71.78 -9.26
N ASP A 517 11.34 -70.69 -8.55
CA ASP A 517 9.96 -70.32 -8.15
C ASP A 517 9.47 -69.08 -8.92
N GLU A 518 8.32 -69.18 -9.60
CA GLU A 518 7.66 -68.09 -10.34
C GLU A 518 7.39 -66.89 -9.43
N SER A 519 7.16 -67.16 -8.13
CA SER A 519 6.89 -66.18 -7.09
C SER A 519 8.07 -65.23 -6.80
N ILE A 520 9.32 -65.68 -6.99
CA ILE A 520 10.53 -64.86 -6.81
C ILE A 520 10.70 -63.91 -8.00
N ARG A 521 10.30 -64.34 -9.20
CA ARG A 521 10.34 -63.49 -10.39
C ARG A 521 9.34 -62.34 -10.30
N ASP A 522 8.11 -62.63 -9.86
CA ASP A 522 7.10 -61.59 -9.60
C ASP A 522 7.55 -60.60 -8.51
N MET A 523 8.36 -61.05 -7.55
CA MET A 523 8.96 -60.20 -6.51
C MET A 523 10.03 -59.26 -7.07
N ILE A 524 10.86 -59.72 -8.01
CA ILE A 524 11.85 -58.89 -8.70
C ILE A 524 11.15 -57.83 -9.56
N ASP A 525 10.15 -58.22 -10.34
CA ASP A 525 9.35 -57.28 -11.13
C ASP A 525 8.68 -56.21 -10.23
N ALA A 526 8.19 -56.61 -9.04
CA ALA A 526 7.66 -55.69 -8.04
C ALA A 526 8.72 -54.72 -7.47
N LEU A 527 9.95 -55.19 -7.23
CA LEU A 527 11.05 -54.35 -6.78
C LEU A 527 11.46 -53.32 -7.85
N ASP A 528 11.44 -53.70 -9.13
CA ASP A 528 11.70 -52.76 -10.24
C ASP A 528 10.65 -51.65 -10.30
N TYR A 529 9.36 -51.95 -10.07
CA TYR A 529 8.32 -50.92 -9.96
C TYR A 529 8.52 -50.01 -8.74
N ILE A 530 9.00 -50.55 -7.62
CA ILE A 530 9.32 -49.76 -6.43
C ILE A 530 10.52 -48.84 -6.70
N LEU A 531 11.53 -49.29 -7.46
CA LEU A 531 12.64 -48.44 -7.89
C LEU A 531 12.16 -47.22 -8.69
N GLU A 532 11.32 -47.44 -9.71
CA GLU A 532 10.78 -46.35 -10.52
C GLU A 532 9.98 -45.34 -9.67
N ALA A 533 9.19 -45.84 -8.72
CA ALA A 533 8.45 -44.98 -7.79
C ALA A 533 9.36 -44.19 -6.84
N ILE A 534 10.50 -44.76 -6.41
CA ILE A 534 11.49 -44.05 -5.60
C ILE A 534 12.19 -42.96 -6.40
N GLU A 535 12.51 -43.19 -7.68
CA GLU A 535 13.10 -42.15 -8.55
C GLU A 535 12.14 -40.95 -8.71
N ILE A 536 10.84 -41.20 -8.82
CA ILE A 536 9.82 -40.16 -8.84
C ILE A 536 9.81 -39.37 -7.51
N ILE A 537 9.91 -40.07 -6.37
CA ILE A 537 9.95 -39.44 -5.04
C ILE A 537 11.26 -38.66 -4.83
N GLU A 538 12.37 -39.11 -5.40
CA GLU A 538 13.64 -38.39 -5.38
C GLU A 538 13.54 -37.08 -6.18
N SER A 539 12.95 -37.12 -7.38
CA SER A 539 12.65 -35.92 -8.16
C SER A 539 11.72 -34.96 -7.39
N ALA A 540 10.67 -35.49 -6.75
CA ALA A 540 9.78 -34.69 -5.91
C ALA A 540 10.51 -34.09 -4.68
N SER A 541 11.49 -34.81 -4.12
CA SER A 541 12.34 -34.29 -3.04
C SER A 541 13.17 -33.08 -3.47
N ASP A 542 13.68 -33.09 -4.70
CA ASP A 542 14.44 -31.96 -5.25
C ASP A 542 13.52 -30.75 -5.52
N GLU A 543 12.29 -30.97 -5.95
CA GLU A 543 11.27 -29.92 -6.07
C GLU A 543 10.94 -29.28 -4.70
N ILE A 544 10.84 -30.07 -3.63
CA ILE A 544 10.61 -29.57 -2.27
C ILE A 544 11.74 -28.64 -1.82
N ASP A 545 12.99 -28.93 -2.19
CA ASP A 545 14.11 -28.04 -1.87
C ASP A 545 14.02 -26.70 -2.60
N GLN A 546 13.63 -26.70 -3.87
CA GLN A 546 13.41 -25.46 -4.63
C GLN A 546 12.26 -24.63 -4.05
N ILE A 547 11.17 -25.29 -3.64
CA ILE A 547 10.05 -24.66 -2.93
C ILE A 547 10.53 -24.05 -1.61
N PHE A 548 11.37 -24.77 -0.86
CA PHE A 548 11.92 -24.31 0.41
C PHE A 548 12.80 -23.07 0.26
N GLU A 549 13.64 -23.01 -0.79
CA GLU A 549 14.45 -21.83 -1.12
C GLU A 549 13.55 -20.61 -1.41
N GLY A 550 12.55 -20.76 -2.29
CA GLY A 550 11.62 -19.67 -2.60
C GLY A 550 10.80 -19.19 -1.40
N PHE A 551 10.48 -20.08 -0.45
CA PHE A 551 9.80 -19.72 0.79
C PHE A 551 10.73 -18.99 1.77
N ASN A 552 12.01 -19.35 1.80
CA ASN A 552 13.02 -18.67 2.61
C ASN A 552 13.22 -17.22 2.13
N ASP A 553 13.26 -17.00 0.82
CA ASP A 553 13.34 -15.66 0.21
C ASP A 553 12.15 -14.79 0.58
N LEU A 554 10.94 -15.37 0.66
CA LEU A 554 9.74 -14.67 1.13
C LEU A 554 9.87 -14.26 2.60
N LEU A 555 10.37 -15.14 3.47
CA LEU A 555 10.56 -14.83 4.89
C LEU A 555 11.63 -13.75 5.09
N GLU A 556 12.69 -13.76 4.29
CA GLU A 556 13.72 -12.72 4.31
C GLU A 556 13.14 -11.37 3.89
N TYR A 557 12.40 -11.32 2.78
CA TYR A 557 11.67 -10.12 2.34
C TYR A 557 10.74 -9.57 3.43
N LEU A 558 9.92 -10.44 4.04
CA LEU A 558 9.01 -10.05 5.12
C LEU A 558 9.75 -9.56 6.36
N SER A 559 10.86 -10.20 6.72
CA SER A 559 11.67 -9.80 7.88
C SER A 559 12.33 -8.43 7.72
N GLY A 560 12.70 -8.06 6.48
CA GLY A 560 13.22 -6.73 6.16
C GLY A 560 12.16 -5.64 6.02
N ALA A 561 10.90 -6.02 5.77
CA ALA A 561 9.81 -5.09 5.46
C ALA A 561 8.85 -4.79 6.64
N LEU A 562 8.85 -5.61 7.71
CA LEU A 562 7.85 -5.57 8.80
C LEU A 562 8.24 -4.77 10.06
N ASP A 563 9.21 -3.86 10.02
CA ASP A 563 9.54 -2.99 11.17
C ASP A 563 8.51 -1.86 11.32
N LEU A 564 7.26 -2.22 11.64
CA LEU A 564 6.13 -1.30 11.79
C LEU A 564 5.90 -1.04 13.30
N LYS A 565 6.46 0.06 13.80
CA LYS A 565 6.15 0.57 15.15
C LYS A 565 4.95 1.51 15.07
N PHE A 566 3.84 1.10 15.65
CA PHE A 566 2.70 1.96 15.92
C PHE A 566 2.88 2.57 17.31
N GLU A 567 3.25 3.85 17.39
CA GLU A 567 3.15 4.63 18.63
C GLU A 567 2.12 5.75 18.43
N THR A 568 0.98 5.61 19.13
CA THR A 568 0.01 6.69 19.29
C THR A 568 0.47 7.58 20.45
N THR A 569 0.95 8.79 20.17
CA THR A 569 1.59 9.66 21.18
C THR A 569 1.01 11.07 21.27
N ASP A 570 -0.32 11.21 21.43
CA ASP A 570 -0.88 12.52 21.79
C ASP A 570 -0.54 12.92 23.25
N ASP A 571 -0.61 11.97 24.20
CA ASP A 571 -0.35 12.26 25.62
C ASP A 571 1.13 12.49 25.95
N VAL A 572 2.04 11.83 25.23
CA VAL A 572 3.49 11.95 25.44
C VAL A 572 4.04 13.22 24.84
N TYR A 573 3.53 13.63 23.67
CA TYR A 573 3.92 14.86 23.00
C TYR A 573 3.53 16.11 23.81
N GLU A 574 2.28 16.16 24.27
CA GLU A 574 1.79 17.26 25.11
C GLU A 574 2.55 17.36 26.43
N LYS A 575 2.87 16.22 27.06
CA LYS A 575 3.65 16.18 28.29
C LYS A 575 5.12 16.61 28.09
N THR A 576 5.78 16.14 27.03
CA THR A 576 7.17 16.51 26.71
C THR A 576 7.28 18.01 26.42
N LYS A 577 6.24 18.58 25.81
CA LYS A 577 6.09 20.02 25.59
C LYS A 577 5.93 20.79 26.90
N GLU A 578 5.06 20.34 27.79
CA GLU A 578 4.90 20.95 29.12
C GLU A 578 6.19 20.90 29.96
N ASP A 579 6.90 19.77 29.93
CA ASP A 579 8.17 19.56 30.65
C ASP A 579 9.29 20.46 30.12
N LEU A 580 9.39 20.66 28.79
CA LEU A 580 10.31 21.63 28.19
C LEU A 580 10.03 23.05 28.68
N PHE A 581 8.76 23.45 28.73
CA PHE A 581 8.37 24.78 29.17
C PHE A 581 8.62 25.02 30.67
N SER A 582 8.39 24.01 31.51
CA SER A 582 8.74 24.09 32.93
C SER A 582 10.24 24.30 33.11
N SER A 583 11.07 23.48 32.44
CA SER A 583 12.53 23.57 32.53
C SER A 583 13.06 24.94 32.13
N ILE A 584 12.48 25.57 31.10
CA ILE A 584 12.92 26.91 30.67
C ILE A 584 12.44 28.01 31.63
N GLY A 585 11.26 27.85 32.24
CA GLY A 585 10.78 28.73 33.32
C GLY A 585 11.68 28.69 34.55
N ASP A 586 12.14 27.50 34.92
CA ASP A 586 13.07 27.28 36.03
C ASP A 586 14.43 27.94 35.75
N MET A 587 14.98 27.82 34.52
CA MET A 587 16.19 28.54 34.10
C MET A 587 16.07 30.05 34.27
N SER A 588 14.95 30.64 33.85
CA SER A 588 14.73 32.08 33.94
C SER A 588 14.66 32.56 35.40
N THR A 589 14.13 31.72 36.30
CA THR A 589 14.03 32.03 37.73
C THR A 589 15.41 31.92 38.39
N SER A 590 16.15 30.84 38.13
CA SER A 590 17.53 30.65 38.60
C SER A 590 18.46 31.77 38.13
N LEU A 591 18.31 32.24 36.90
CA LEU A 591 19.07 33.39 36.39
C LEU A 591 18.67 34.71 37.04
N SER A 592 17.37 34.93 37.29
CA SER A 592 16.90 36.16 37.95
C SER A 592 17.46 36.24 39.38
N GLN A 593 17.46 35.12 40.10
CA GLN A 593 18.06 34.97 41.42
C GLN A 593 19.58 35.28 41.38
N LEU A 594 20.28 34.72 40.39
CA LEU A 594 21.71 34.96 40.17
C LEU A 594 22.03 36.44 39.88
N ILE A 595 21.23 37.11 39.05
CA ILE A 595 21.39 38.54 38.72
C ILE A 595 21.19 39.41 39.97
N GLU A 596 20.26 39.04 40.85
CA GLU A 596 20.02 39.72 42.12
C GLU A 596 21.21 39.56 43.08
N ASP A 597 21.75 38.34 43.19
CA ASP A 597 22.91 38.01 44.04
C ASP A 597 24.22 38.66 43.55
N MET A 598 24.34 38.97 42.25
CA MET A 598 25.58 39.45 41.61
C MET A 598 25.74 40.98 41.51
N ASN A 599 24.75 41.77 41.90
CA ASN A 599 24.79 43.25 41.82
C ASN A 599 25.88 43.94 42.68
N GLN A 600 26.80 43.19 43.30
CA GLN A 600 27.86 43.72 44.16
C GLN A 600 29.30 43.51 43.68
N GLU A 601 29.59 42.77 42.60
CA GLU A 601 30.99 42.46 42.21
C GLU A 601 31.30 42.43 40.69
N GLY A 602 31.99 43.47 40.18
CA GLY A 602 33.01 43.35 39.11
C GLY A 602 32.64 43.69 37.65
N ASP A 603 33.30 44.72 37.08
CA ASP A 603 33.08 45.25 35.71
C ASP A 603 33.35 44.28 34.55
N LYS A 604 34.18 43.25 34.74
CA LYS A 604 34.52 42.29 33.65
C LYS A 604 33.49 41.16 33.51
N LEU A 605 32.81 40.82 34.60
CA LEU A 605 31.72 39.86 34.64
C LEU A 605 30.49 40.42 33.91
N ILE A 606 30.32 41.76 33.94
CA ILE A 606 29.20 42.47 33.31
C ILE A 606 29.15 42.24 31.79
N ASP A 607 30.28 42.22 31.08
CA ASP A 607 30.26 42.08 29.62
C ASP A 607 29.97 40.64 29.16
N ASP A 608 30.56 39.63 29.82
CA ASP A 608 30.22 38.23 29.55
C ASP A 608 28.76 37.93 29.96
N MET A 609 28.25 38.60 31.01
CA MET A 609 26.86 38.48 31.45
C MET A 609 25.87 39.21 30.55
N LYS A 610 26.25 40.34 29.94
CA LYS A 610 25.47 40.92 28.85
C LYS A 610 25.34 39.94 27.69
N SER A 611 26.42 39.23 27.33
CA SER A 611 26.35 38.24 26.25
C SER A 611 25.43 37.06 26.59
N VAL A 612 25.38 36.61 27.85
CA VAL A 612 24.46 35.56 28.31
C VAL A 612 23.01 36.08 28.33
N SER A 613 22.80 37.28 28.85
CA SER A 613 21.49 37.94 28.90
C SER A 613 20.94 38.21 27.50
N ASP A 614 21.73 38.78 26.60
CA ASP A 614 21.37 39.01 25.19
C ASP A 614 21.03 37.70 24.48
N GLN A 615 21.76 36.63 24.79
CA GLN A 615 21.50 35.30 24.24
C GLN A 615 20.20 34.69 24.77
N LEU A 616 19.85 34.96 26.03
CA LEU A 616 18.57 34.55 26.62
C LEU A 616 17.39 35.35 26.08
N PHE A 617 17.56 36.65 25.84
CA PHE A 617 16.55 37.46 25.15
C PHE A 617 16.32 36.96 23.72
N LYS A 618 17.39 36.56 23.01
CA LYS A 618 17.25 35.87 21.72
C LYS A 618 16.48 34.56 21.84
N LEU A 619 16.80 33.71 22.82
CA LEU A 619 16.09 32.46 23.09
C LEU A 619 14.61 32.69 23.42
N MET A 620 14.29 33.68 24.25
CA MET A 620 12.91 34.02 24.62
C MET A 620 12.12 34.57 23.42
N ASN A 621 12.73 35.40 22.57
CA ASN A 621 12.11 35.86 21.33
C ASN A 621 11.94 34.71 20.32
N LEU A 622 12.88 33.77 20.27
CA LEU A 622 12.78 32.57 19.44
C LEU A 622 11.63 31.68 19.93
N MET A 623 11.46 31.53 21.26
CA MET A 623 10.33 30.82 21.87
C MET A 623 8.99 31.51 21.61
N ILE A 624 8.92 32.83 21.73
CA ILE A 624 7.73 33.60 21.33
C ILE A 624 7.46 33.39 19.83
N GLY A 625 8.51 33.32 19.02
CA GLY A 625 8.42 32.95 17.61
C GLY A 625 7.90 31.53 17.37
N VAL A 626 8.23 30.54 18.21
CA VAL A 626 7.64 29.19 18.16
C VAL A 626 6.15 29.23 18.52
N ILE A 627 5.79 30.06 19.52
CA ILE A 627 4.40 30.28 19.97
C ILE A 627 3.57 30.97 18.87
N GLU A 628 4.14 31.94 18.15
CA GLU A 628 3.48 32.72 17.10
C GLU A 628 3.35 31.98 15.77
N GLU A 629 4.28 31.10 15.41
CA GLU A 629 4.23 30.29 14.18
C GLU A 629 3.14 29.20 14.21
N ILE A 630 2.73 28.76 15.39
CA ILE A 630 1.52 27.94 15.56
C ILE A 630 0.26 28.75 15.20
N SER A 631 0.34 30.08 15.01
CA SER A 631 -0.81 30.97 14.91
C SER A 631 -0.97 31.87 13.67
N GLN A 632 -0.06 31.94 12.67
CA GLN A 632 -0.24 32.43 11.26
C GLN A 632 1.08 32.94 10.63
N GLY A 633 1.24 32.81 9.30
CA GLY A 633 2.54 32.89 8.59
C GLY A 633 2.78 34.04 7.59
N ASP A 634 4.02 34.09 7.06
CA ASP A 634 4.45 34.45 5.68
C ASP A 634 5.97 34.71 5.56
N VAL A 635 6.72 34.00 4.68
CA VAL A 635 8.05 34.41 4.10
C VAL A 635 8.41 33.61 2.81
N SER A 636 9.34 34.15 2.00
CA SER A 636 9.69 33.86 0.58
C SER A 636 10.53 32.60 0.25
N THR A 637 10.66 32.32 -1.06
CA THR A 637 10.75 31.00 -1.73
C THR A 637 12.11 30.40 -2.09
N ASP A 638 13.23 31.13 -2.03
CA ASP A 638 14.43 30.69 -2.78
C ASP A 638 15.34 29.69 -2.01
N ASP A 639 15.08 29.42 -0.73
CA ASP A 639 15.91 28.54 0.13
C ASP A 639 15.25 27.17 0.48
N ILE A 640 14.19 26.80 -0.24
CA ILE A 640 13.17 25.85 0.27
C ILE A 640 13.14 24.48 -0.45
N ILE A 641 13.85 24.24 -1.57
CA ILE A 641 13.70 22.99 -2.38
C ILE A 641 15.00 22.17 -2.42
N LYS A 642 14.93 20.85 -2.11
CA LYS A 642 16.06 19.88 -2.16
C LYS A 642 15.71 18.64 -2.99
N ASP A 643 16.61 18.18 -3.86
CA ASP A 643 16.47 16.91 -4.61
C ASP A 643 17.12 15.76 -3.83
N VAL A 644 16.36 14.69 -3.58
CA VAL A 644 16.79 13.48 -2.84
C VAL A 644 16.62 12.20 -3.67
N SER A 645 16.50 12.32 -4.99
CA SER A 645 16.25 11.18 -5.90
C SER A 645 17.36 10.12 -5.89
N GLY A 646 18.57 10.45 -5.43
CA GLY A 646 19.70 9.54 -5.34
C GLY A 646 19.83 8.76 -4.03
N GLU A 647 18.96 9.00 -3.05
CA GLU A 647 19.04 8.40 -1.72
C GLU A 647 18.06 7.21 -1.59
N ASP A 648 18.51 6.10 -0.97
CA ASP A 648 17.68 4.92 -0.62
C ASP A 648 16.79 4.36 -1.75
N ILE A 649 17.30 4.36 -2.99
CA ILE A 649 16.59 3.98 -4.23
C ILE A 649 15.79 2.67 -4.11
N GLU A 650 16.33 1.64 -3.45
CA GLU A 650 15.65 0.35 -3.31
C GLU A 650 14.44 0.40 -2.37
N LYS A 651 14.50 1.22 -1.30
CA LYS A 651 13.45 1.33 -0.27
C LYS A 651 12.43 2.42 -0.57
N ALA A 652 12.78 3.40 -1.39
CA ALA A 652 11.90 4.50 -1.75
C ALA A 652 10.64 3.99 -2.46
N THR A 653 9.48 4.50 -2.04
CA THR A 653 8.17 4.21 -2.67
C THR A 653 7.57 5.45 -3.32
N GLU A 654 8.08 6.64 -3.04
CA GLU A 654 7.55 7.91 -3.54
C GLU A 654 8.19 8.31 -4.87
N GLY A 655 7.37 8.79 -5.82
CA GLY A 655 7.83 9.27 -7.12
C GLY A 655 8.57 8.21 -7.95
N LYS A 656 8.33 6.92 -7.69
CA LYS A 656 9.10 5.82 -8.25
C LYS A 656 8.32 4.97 -9.24
N VAL A 657 8.95 4.68 -10.37
CA VAL A 657 8.51 3.69 -11.36
C VAL A 657 9.52 2.54 -11.37
N SER A 658 9.10 1.34 -10.95
CA SER A 658 9.96 0.15 -10.89
C SER A 658 9.38 -1.05 -11.62
N ASP A 659 10.22 -1.91 -12.18
CA ASP A 659 9.81 -3.21 -12.75
C ASP A 659 8.72 -3.13 -13.85
N CYS A 660 8.53 -1.97 -14.47
CA CYS A 660 7.52 -1.75 -15.50
C CYS A 660 8.09 -2.03 -16.89
N LYS A 661 7.26 -2.60 -17.78
CA LYS A 661 7.71 -3.01 -19.12
C LYS A 661 6.76 -2.53 -20.20
N ASN A 662 7.31 -1.81 -21.15
CA ASN A 662 6.59 -1.46 -22.37
C ASN A 662 6.95 -2.43 -23.49
N PHE A 663 5.92 -3.08 -24.05
CA PHE A 663 6.01 -3.95 -25.22
C PHE A 663 5.40 -3.29 -26.48
N ALA A 664 4.76 -2.13 -26.32
CA ALA A 664 4.02 -1.47 -27.39
C ALA A 664 4.87 -0.46 -28.18
N THR A 665 4.30 -0.03 -29.32
CA THR A 665 4.84 1.09 -30.10
C THR A 665 4.44 2.42 -29.48
N ILE A 666 5.37 3.38 -29.47
CA ILE A 666 5.18 4.72 -28.94
C ILE A 666 5.50 5.71 -30.06
N GLU A 667 4.59 6.64 -30.32
CA GLU A 667 4.74 7.66 -31.36
C GLU A 667 4.42 9.04 -30.80
N GLY A 668 5.36 9.97 -30.92
CA GLY A 668 5.13 11.37 -30.57
C GLY A 668 6.14 12.31 -31.18
N ASP A 669 5.82 13.61 -31.14
CA ASP A 669 6.62 14.65 -31.81
C ASP A 669 7.81 15.11 -30.94
N LEU A 670 7.62 15.17 -29.61
CA LEU A 670 8.61 15.68 -28.66
C LEU A 670 8.64 14.84 -27.38
N ASN A 671 9.83 14.57 -26.83
CA ASN A 671 10.04 13.86 -25.56
C ASN A 671 9.35 12.48 -25.54
N VAL A 672 9.89 11.55 -26.34
CA VAL A 672 9.35 10.18 -26.48
C VAL A 672 10.30 9.18 -25.84
N GLY A 673 9.80 8.35 -24.93
CA GLY A 673 10.63 7.36 -24.23
C GLY A 673 9.92 6.05 -23.92
N GLY A 674 10.69 4.96 -23.88
CA GLY A 674 10.16 3.61 -23.68
C GLY A 674 9.44 3.41 -22.34
N ILE A 675 9.90 4.08 -21.29
CA ILE A 675 9.28 4.07 -19.97
C ILE A 675 8.65 5.43 -19.68
N ALA A 676 9.47 6.49 -19.61
CA ALA A 676 9.01 7.86 -19.37
C ALA A 676 9.20 8.73 -20.62
N GLY A 677 8.20 9.56 -20.96
CA GLY A 677 8.33 10.56 -22.02
C GLY A 677 9.12 11.79 -21.55
N GLY A 678 8.80 12.28 -20.35
CA GLY A 678 9.51 13.37 -19.67
C GLY A 678 9.65 13.14 -18.17
N MET A 679 10.65 13.80 -17.59
CA MET A 679 10.81 13.92 -16.13
C MET A 679 10.97 15.40 -15.83
N SER A 680 9.92 16.02 -15.31
CA SER A 680 9.87 17.47 -15.09
C SER A 680 8.78 17.82 -14.08
N ILE A 681 8.95 18.95 -13.42
CA ILE A 681 7.89 19.64 -12.68
C ILE A 681 7.22 20.56 -13.71
N GLU A 682 5.99 20.26 -14.17
CA GLU A 682 5.28 21.13 -15.12
C GLU A 682 3.95 21.61 -14.50
N VAL A 683 3.84 22.95 -14.35
CA VAL A 683 2.73 23.73 -13.76
C VAL A 683 2.64 23.77 -12.22
N PHE A 684 3.77 23.54 -11.55
CA PHE A 684 3.96 24.06 -10.21
C PHE A 684 5.36 24.61 -10.14
N ASP A 685 5.55 25.82 -10.67
CA ASP A 685 6.66 26.65 -10.26
C ASP A 685 6.29 27.16 -8.87
N PRO A 686 6.83 26.59 -7.76
CA PRO A 686 6.43 27.01 -6.43
C PRO A 686 6.79 28.48 -6.19
N GLU A 687 7.72 29.04 -6.99
CA GLU A 687 8.11 30.45 -7.00
C GLU A 687 7.09 31.36 -7.69
N LYS A 688 6.22 30.84 -8.59
CA LYS A 688 5.23 31.64 -9.35
C LYS A 688 3.76 31.26 -9.15
N ASP A 689 3.45 29.98 -8.97
CA ASP A 689 2.08 29.44 -9.07
C ASP A 689 1.37 29.36 -7.72
N LEU A 690 2.14 29.27 -6.62
CA LEU A 690 1.59 29.55 -5.30
C LEU A 690 1.55 31.07 -5.14
N ASN A 691 0.34 31.63 -4.97
CA ASN A 691 0.21 32.99 -4.43
C ASN A 691 0.59 32.94 -2.93
N LEU A 692 1.91 32.94 -2.68
CA LEU A 692 2.54 32.78 -1.36
C LEU A 692 2.48 34.01 -0.47
N GLN A 693 1.71 35.02 -0.87
CA GLN A 693 1.33 36.11 0.02
C GLN A 693 0.15 35.66 0.90
N GLY A 694 0.47 35.09 2.06
CA GLY A 694 -0.39 35.06 3.24
C GLY A 694 -0.53 33.71 3.93
N LYS A 695 0.16 32.64 3.47
CA LYS A 695 -0.28 31.25 3.75
C LYS A 695 0.79 30.19 4.00
N LEU A 696 2.09 30.48 3.94
CA LEU A 696 3.11 29.49 4.31
C LEU A 696 3.73 29.78 5.69
N SER A 697 3.88 28.70 6.47
CA SER A 697 4.76 28.68 7.64
C SER A 697 6.22 28.76 7.17
N TYR A 698 7.04 29.52 7.88
CA TYR A 698 8.45 29.86 7.60
C TYR A 698 9.39 28.65 7.46
N ASN A 699 8.87 27.46 7.76
CA ASN A 699 9.62 26.25 7.97
C ASN A 699 9.12 25.15 7.04
N THR A 700 9.03 25.43 5.75
CA THR A 700 8.64 24.42 4.77
C THR A 700 9.85 24.16 3.89
N VAL A 701 10.33 22.91 3.81
CA VAL A 701 11.33 22.46 2.84
C VAL A 701 10.68 21.40 1.98
N PHE A 702 10.65 21.62 0.68
CA PHE A 702 10.13 20.68 -0.30
C PHE A 702 11.25 19.75 -0.73
N GLU A 703 11.16 18.47 -0.38
CA GLU A 703 12.03 17.46 -0.97
C GLU A 703 11.38 16.91 -2.24
N THR A 704 12.18 16.77 -3.29
CA THR A 704 11.73 16.24 -4.58
C THR A 704 12.38 14.89 -4.85
N ARG A 705 11.58 13.91 -5.29
CA ARG A 705 12.04 12.56 -5.59
C ARG A 705 11.43 12.03 -6.88
N ALA A 706 12.25 11.66 -7.85
CA ALA A 706 11.83 10.99 -9.08
C ALA A 706 12.78 9.83 -9.41
N ILE A 707 12.28 8.59 -9.40
CA ILE A 707 13.11 7.38 -9.54
C ILE A 707 12.56 6.48 -10.65
N ILE A 708 13.43 6.04 -11.56
CA ILE A 708 13.17 4.93 -12.48
C ILE A 708 14.19 3.83 -12.19
N SER A 709 13.72 2.61 -11.88
CA SER A 709 14.59 1.49 -11.51
C SER A 709 14.20 0.18 -12.18
#